data_AF-W4GB57-F1
#
_entry.id   AF-W4GB57-F1
#
_cell.length_a   1.000
_cell.length_b   1.000
_cell.length_c   1.000
_cell.angle_alpha   90.00
_cell.angle_beta   90.00
_cell.angle_gamma   90.00
#
_symmetry.space_group_name_H-M   'P 1'
#
loop_
_entity.id
_entity.type
_entity.pdbx_description
1 polymer ?
#
loop_
_entity_poly.entity_id
_entity_poly.type
_entity_poly.pdbx_seq_one_letter_code
_entity_poly.pdbx_strand_id
1 'polypeptide(L)'
;MSDAVAAADAVDPSADEVGGIDEEIKEDRANAYVEHFVHIVQSTKTLFPTLLDADEHAAIDTYLALPAAAQLVYSRLFQRKGPWFRTTSLSAIADHLHPDPESSVPPLQTALRALETASFIRRCPKDSRVQVEIRRSIQNQARHAGAASGVRHDAAPHRWLLPPLVHTSLTSFDAPDLSSPHRQHRVHDPTSLTLFQIHPRTRDAFYRMHRLMYMTLSLPVQPTLKRATWGDWQRAVCRYEPTAWPGLLVIFGKVAAFPRVTLAAPSRPLFPTLHALMAYECASVLRHATRLIVDGVRLDHLLPSSARGLTADWLDVRPPTLLAFAGAASPSITSSSFSSSQPTKADFCDNVHAFLQSVDNMDSFVGELRACLASSLHLTREDDKQRRVFLEPYDATYALARSMDLVVGVYEKLGEYDKALVLLQELLATSVLGHKRGSWYTRLAINLEMHMKQPTDARAVCDTALSDPRVFPADRMDLLRRHRRLAKTPTTEDKEVVVEGCYPTHTIDGRPLNRAVGEKSRFIGYDDDSVTVEALVLQHYKSQGWHGAHDEGASFRSLLGLLLWDVMFLNDVPDVFQTPFQSRPLDMDMRYSDHFYNARAAAIDAVVMKLRASSALDLCAWIAATWHAHQDQYEIG
;
A
#
# COMPACT_ATOMS: atom_id res chain seq x y z
N MET A 1 -68.28 0.10 -7.51
CA MET A 1 -68.72 -1.28 -7.78
C MET A 1 -67.56 -2.16 -7.33
N SER A 2 -67.56 -2.56 -6.06
CA SER A 2 -68.16 -3.81 -5.53
C SER A 2 -67.29 -5.02 -5.85
N ASP A 3 -66.73 -5.61 -4.78
CA ASP A 3 -66.49 -7.05 -4.54
C ASP A 3 -65.48 -7.77 -5.45
N ALA A 4 -64.67 -8.76 -5.03
CA ALA A 4 -64.28 -9.38 -3.76
C ALA A 4 -63.15 -10.39 -4.11
N VAL A 5 -62.67 -11.17 -3.12
CA VAL A 5 -61.79 -12.37 -3.21
C VAL A 5 -60.28 -12.05 -3.15
N ALA A 6 -59.43 -12.61 -2.29
CA ALA A 6 -59.49 -13.74 -1.35
C ALA A 6 -58.54 -13.51 -0.17
N ALA A 7 -58.91 -14.07 0.98
CA ALA A 7 -58.01 -14.35 2.08
C ALA A 7 -56.95 -15.39 1.65
N ALA A 8 -55.68 -15.05 1.84
CA ALA A 8 -54.60 -16.02 1.90
C ALA A 8 -53.94 -15.85 3.27
N ASP A 9 -53.95 -16.93 4.05
CA ASP A 9 -53.33 -17.04 5.36
C ASP A 9 -51.89 -16.52 5.33
N ALA A 10 -51.63 -15.44 6.06
CA ALA A 10 -50.28 -15.06 6.44
C ALA A 10 -49.80 -16.08 7.48
N VAL A 11 -49.06 -17.09 7.01
CA VAL A 11 -48.22 -17.89 7.89
C VAL A 11 -47.17 -16.94 8.45
N ASP A 12 -47.34 -16.57 9.72
CA ASP A 12 -46.32 -15.89 10.51
C ASP A 12 -45.12 -16.86 10.59
N PRO A 13 -43.95 -16.54 9.98
CA PRO A 13 -42.80 -17.42 10.06
C PRO A 13 -42.41 -17.55 11.53
N SER A 14 -42.37 -18.78 12.02
CA SER A 14 -42.00 -19.06 13.41
C SER A 14 -40.66 -18.40 13.73
N ALA A 15 -40.46 -17.97 14.98
CA ALA A 15 -39.21 -17.37 15.43
C ALA A 15 -37.96 -18.25 15.15
N ASP A 16 -38.15 -19.55 14.88
CA ASP A 16 -37.13 -20.50 14.47
C ASP A 16 -36.67 -20.31 13.01
N GLU A 17 -37.53 -19.86 12.08
CA GLU A 17 -37.14 -19.58 10.69
C GLU A 17 -36.31 -18.27 10.57
N VAL A 18 -36.65 -17.26 11.37
CA VAL A 18 -35.88 -16.00 11.41
C VAL A 18 -34.51 -16.21 12.08
N GLY A 19 -34.43 -17.07 13.10
CA GLY A 19 -33.17 -17.49 13.70
C GLY A 19 -32.30 -18.34 12.77
N GLY A 20 -32.91 -19.18 11.93
CA GLY A 20 -32.23 -19.99 10.93
C GLY A 20 -31.51 -19.16 9.85
N ILE A 21 -32.16 -18.10 9.35
CA ILE A 21 -31.56 -17.21 8.33
C ILE A 21 -30.35 -16.46 8.91
N ASP A 22 -30.42 -15.99 10.16
CA ASP A 22 -29.30 -15.30 10.82
C ASP A 22 -28.12 -16.23 11.18
N GLU A 23 -28.39 -17.50 11.48
CA GLU A 23 -27.36 -18.54 11.68
C GLU A 23 -26.71 -18.94 10.35
N GLU A 24 -27.51 -19.13 9.28
CA GLU A 24 -27.04 -19.46 7.92
C GLU A 24 -26.15 -18.34 7.36
N ILE A 25 -26.55 -17.07 7.50
CA ILE A 25 -25.73 -15.91 7.09
C ILE A 25 -24.42 -15.85 7.88
N LYS A 26 -24.41 -16.25 9.16
CA LYS A 26 -23.17 -16.29 9.97
C LYS A 26 -22.25 -17.43 9.57
N GLU A 27 -22.81 -18.60 9.26
CA GLU A 27 -22.06 -19.77 8.79
C GLU A 27 -21.46 -19.52 7.41
N ASP A 28 -22.23 -18.96 6.48
CA ASP A 28 -21.76 -18.53 5.16
C ASP A 28 -20.61 -17.51 5.26
N ARG A 29 -20.72 -16.54 6.18
CA ARG A 29 -19.64 -15.59 6.45
C ARG A 29 -18.41 -16.23 7.08
N ALA A 30 -18.57 -17.27 7.90
CA ALA A 30 -17.45 -18.00 8.48
C ALA A 30 -16.70 -18.78 7.38
N ASN A 31 -17.44 -19.43 6.49
CA ASN A 31 -16.91 -20.19 5.35
C ASN A 31 -16.20 -19.29 4.34
N ALA A 32 -16.71 -18.07 4.09
CA ALA A 32 -16.08 -17.09 3.20
C ALA A 32 -14.60 -16.85 3.50
N TYR A 33 -14.20 -16.85 4.78
CA TYR A 33 -12.78 -16.68 5.15
C TYR A 33 -11.90 -17.84 4.70
N VAL A 34 -12.40 -19.07 4.83
CA VAL A 34 -11.68 -20.28 4.42
C VAL A 34 -11.65 -20.38 2.92
N GLU A 35 -12.80 -20.24 2.26
CA GLU A 35 -12.92 -20.30 0.80
C GLU A 35 -12.00 -19.29 0.12
N HIS A 36 -11.99 -18.05 0.62
CA HIS A 36 -11.14 -17.02 0.08
C HIS A 36 -9.65 -17.31 0.32
N PHE A 37 -9.28 -17.79 1.51
CA PHE A 37 -7.89 -18.16 1.80
C PHE A 37 -7.43 -19.33 0.92
N VAL A 38 -8.26 -20.36 0.76
CA VAL A 38 -8.05 -21.50 -0.15
C VAL A 38 -7.86 -21.02 -1.59
N HIS A 39 -8.73 -20.13 -2.06
CA HIS A 39 -8.64 -19.56 -3.39
C HIS A 39 -7.31 -18.83 -3.61
N ILE A 40 -6.84 -18.05 -2.63
CA ILE A 40 -5.56 -17.33 -2.71
C ILE A 40 -4.37 -18.30 -2.80
N VAL A 41 -4.29 -19.30 -1.93
CA VAL A 41 -3.14 -20.22 -1.92
C VAL A 41 -3.12 -21.12 -3.15
N GLN A 42 -4.29 -21.60 -3.61
CA GLN A 42 -4.41 -22.40 -4.84
C GLN A 42 -4.07 -21.55 -6.07
N SER A 43 -4.64 -20.35 -6.18
CA SER A 43 -4.34 -19.45 -7.31
C SER A 43 -2.86 -19.11 -7.36
N THR A 44 -2.24 -18.83 -6.21
CA THR A 44 -0.79 -18.56 -6.15
C THR A 44 0.02 -19.77 -6.63
N LYS A 45 -0.35 -20.98 -6.21
CA LYS A 45 0.30 -22.22 -6.66
C LYS A 45 0.21 -22.39 -8.18
N THR A 46 -0.92 -22.03 -8.78
CA THR A 46 -1.13 -22.15 -10.24
C THR A 46 -0.46 -21.04 -11.06
N LEU A 47 -0.49 -19.80 -10.58
CA LEU A 47 0.00 -18.62 -11.31
C LEU A 47 1.51 -18.39 -11.13
N PHE A 48 2.06 -18.77 -9.97
CA PHE A 48 3.45 -18.49 -9.59
C PHE A 48 4.23 -19.73 -9.14
N PRO A 49 4.13 -20.90 -9.83
CA PRO A 49 4.72 -22.14 -9.34
C PRO A 49 6.25 -22.08 -9.18
N THR A 50 6.93 -21.32 -10.04
CA THR A 50 8.40 -21.15 -10.04
C THR A 50 8.90 -20.15 -9.00
N LEU A 51 8.01 -19.32 -8.46
CA LEU A 51 8.34 -18.37 -7.39
C LEU A 51 8.13 -18.97 -6.01
N LEU A 52 7.57 -20.17 -5.89
CA LEU A 52 7.39 -20.89 -4.64
C LEU A 52 8.49 -21.94 -4.44
N ASP A 53 9.05 -22.03 -3.24
CA ASP A 53 9.99 -23.09 -2.90
C ASP A 53 9.27 -24.39 -2.49
N ALA A 54 10.02 -25.48 -2.33
CA ALA A 54 9.46 -26.79 -2.00
C ALA A 54 8.72 -26.79 -0.65
N ASP A 55 9.21 -26.03 0.33
CA ASP A 55 8.59 -25.92 1.65
C ASP A 55 7.27 -25.15 1.58
N GLU A 56 7.20 -24.09 0.76
CA GLU A 56 5.97 -23.34 0.51
C GLU A 56 4.92 -24.15 -0.24
N HIS A 57 5.32 -24.94 -1.26
CA HIS A 57 4.41 -25.88 -1.93
C HIS A 57 3.85 -26.91 -0.94
N ALA A 58 4.73 -27.49 -0.10
CA ALA A 58 4.32 -28.44 0.93
C ALA A 58 3.41 -27.79 1.99
N ALA A 59 3.64 -26.52 2.36
CA ALA A 59 2.80 -25.80 3.28
C ALA A 59 1.38 -25.57 2.72
N ILE A 60 1.23 -25.29 1.42
CA ILE A 60 -0.08 -25.21 0.77
C ILE A 60 -0.80 -26.56 0.85
N ASP A 61 -0.13 -27.65 0.45
CA ASP A 61 -0.73 -28.98 0.42
C ASP A 61 -1.11 -29.46 1.83
N THR A 62 -0.25 -29.19 2.81
CA THR A 62 -0.53 -29.50 4.22
C THR A 62 -1.73 -28.70 4.72
N TYR A 63 -1.84 -27.40 4.38
CA TYR A 63 -2.99 -26.58 4.76
C TYR A 63 -4.30 -27.11 4.17
N LEU A 64 -4.31 -27.45 2.88
CA LEU A 64 -5.48 -27.98 2.18
C LEU A 64 -5.93 -29.35 2.73
N ALA A 65 -4.99 -30.14 3.26
CA ALA A 65 -5.27 -31.41 3.90
C ALA A 65 -5.74 -31.31 5.37
N LEU A 66 -5.71 -30.11 5.98
CA LEU A 66 -6.16 -29.93 7.36
C LEU A 66 -7.68 -30.15 7.49
N PRO A 67 -8.17 -30.60 8.67
CA PRO A 67 -9.59 -30.62 8.96
C PRO A 67 -10.24 -29.22 8.81
N ALA A 68 -11.50 -29.16 8.37
CA ALA A 68 -12.22 -27.90 8.13
C ALA A 68 -12.17 -26.94 9.33
N ALA A 69 -12.33 -27.47 10.55
CA ALA A 69 -12.20 -26.71 11.79
C ALA A 69 -10.83 -26.03 11.96
N ALA A 70 -9.74 -26.71 11.58
CA ALA A 70 -8.39 -26.17 11.64
C ALA A 70 -8.15 -25.11 10.55
N GLN A 71 -8.68 -25.31 9.34
CA GLN A 71 -8.64 -24.32 8.27
C GLN A 71 -9.36 -23.02 8.66
N LEU A 72 -10.55 -23.13 9.26
CA LEU A 72 -11.32 -21.99 9.77
C LEU A 72 -10.54 -21.21 10.84
N VAL A 73 -10.03 -21.91 11.86
CA VAL A 73 -9.24 -21.28 12.93
C VAL A 73 -8.02 -20.58 12.35
N TYR A 74 -7.28 -21.22 11.44
CA TYR A 74 -6.10 -20.62 10.83
C TYR A 74 -6.42 -19.40 9.97
N SER A 75 -7.40 -19.51 9.06
CA SER A 75 -7.81 -18.40 8.18
C SER A 75 -8.25 -17.17 8.97
N ARG A 76 -8.98 -17.38 10.07
CA ARG A 76 -9.37 -16.30 10.99
C ARG A 76 -8.18 -15.72 11.74
N LEU A 77 -7.27 -16.55 12.24
CA LEU A 77 -6.06 -16.08 12.94
C LEU A 77 -5.17 -15.24 12.03
N PHE A 78 -4.99 -15.67 10.78
CA PHE A 78 -4.13 -15.01 9.80
C PHE A 78 -4.54 -13.56 9.51
N GLN A 79 -5.84 -13.26 9.60
CA GLN A 79 -6.37 -11.90 9.41
C GLN A 79 -6.24 -11.00 10.64
N ARG A 80 -5.98 -11.56 11.81
CA ARG A 80 -5.93 -10.81 13.06
C ARG A 80 -4.55 -10.19 13.26
N LYS A 81 -4.52 -9.07 13.98
CA LYS A 81 -3.28 -8.44 14.42
C LYS A 81 -2.56 -9.33 15.44
N GLY A 82 -1.41 -9.84 15.05
CA GLY A 82 -0.54 -10.69 15.86
C GLY A 82 0.60 -9.91 16.54
N PRO A 83 1.69 -10.59 16.93
CA PRO A 83 1.97 -12.00 16.65
C PRO A 83 1.33 -12.98 17.65
N TRP A 84 1.04 -12.56 18.88
CA TRP A 84 0.60 -13.45 19.96
C TRP A 84 -0.91 -13.41 20.20
N PHE A 85 -1.52 -14.58 20.30
CA PHE A 85 -2.95 -14.78 20.52
C PHE A 85 -3.21 -15.56 21.81
N ARG A 86 -4.33 -15.23 22.46
CA ARG A 86 -4.83 -15.96 23.63
C ARG A 86 -5.86 -16.98 23.17
N THR A 87 -5.88 -18.16 23.79
CA THR A 87 -6.93 -19.16 23.52
C THR A 87 -8.32 -18.59 23.81
N THR A 88 -8.45 -17.79 24.87
CA THR A 88 -9.71 -17.09 25.21
C THR A 88 -10.14 -16.06 24.17
N SER A 89 -9.22 -15.55 23.34
CA SER A 89 -9.55 -14.61 22.27
C SER A 89 -10.18 -15.26 21.04
N LEU A 90 -10.28 -16.59 21.02
CA LEU A 90 -10.91 -17.39 19.96
C LEU A 90 -12.31 -17.89 20.32
N SER A 91 -12.92 -17.41 21.42
CA SER A 91 -14.25 -17.88 21.83
C SER A 91 -15.30 -17.71 20.72
N ALA A 92 -15.32 -16.56 20.04
CA ALA A 92 -16.23 -16.31 18.93
C ALA A 92 -15.99 -17.23 17.71
N ILE A 93 -14.79 -17.80 17.55
CA ILE A 93 -14.53 -18.79 16.49
C ILE A 93 -15.01 -20.17 16.94
N ALA A 94 -14.86 -20.48 18.23
CA ALA A 94 -15.31 -21.75 18.79
C ALA A 94 -16.81 -21.97 18.65
N ASP A 95 -17.60 -20.89 18.67
CA ASP A 95 -19.05 -20.94 18.49
C ASP A 95 -19.44 -21.43 17.07
N HIS A 96 -18.56 -21.30 16.08
CA HIS A 96 -18.77 -21.75 14.69
C HIS A 96 -18.13 -23.12 14.39
N LEU A 97 -17.61 -23.83 15.40
CA LEU A 97 -17.00 -25.13 15.20
C LEU A 97 -17.97 -26.25 15.56
N HIS A 98 -18.29 -27.08 14.56
CA HIS A 98 -19.14 -28.26 14.76
C HIS A 98 -18.45 -29.27 15.69
N PRO A 99 -19.13 -29.72 16.77
CA PRO A 99 -18.59 -30.74 17.64
C PRO A 99 -18.55 -32.10 16.95
N ASP A 100 -17.42 -32.77 17.07
CA ASP A 100 -17.28 -34.16 16.64
C ASP A 100 -18.02 -35.06 17.65
N PRO A 101 -19.09 -35.76 17.23
CA PRO A 101 -19.91 -36.58 18.13
C PRO A 101 -19.12 -37.72 18.79
N GLU A 102 -17.98 -38.12 18.24
CA GLU A 102 -17.16 -39.22 18.74
C GLU A 102 -16.03 -38.76 19.69
N SER A 103 -15.81 -37.44 19.84
CA SER A 103 -14.68 -36.89 20.61
C SER A 103 -15.12 -36.12 21.86
N SER A 104 -14.51 -36.45 23.00
CA SER A 104 -14.70 -35.70 24.26
C SER A 104 -13.86 -34.41 24.33
N VAL A 105 -13.02 -34.15 23.32
CA VAL A 105 -12.12 -32.97 23.28
C VAL A 105 -12.84 -31.80 22.61
N PRO A 106 -12.81 -30.58 23.20
CA PRO A 106 -13.43 -29.40 22.58
C PRO A 106 -12.93 -29.16 21.14
N PRO A 107 -13.81 -28.81 20.17
CA PRO A 107 -13.46 -28.68 18.76
C PRO A 107 -12.31 -27.71 18.50
N LEU A 108 -12.31 -26.56 19.20
CA LEU A 108 -11.23 -25.59 19.13
C LEU A 108 -9.89 -26.18 19.55
N GLN A 109 -9.86 -27.04 20.57
CA GLN A 109 -8.63 -27.65 21.05
C GLN A 109 -8.11 -28.72 20.09
N THR A 110 -9.00 -29.47 19.45
CA THR A 110 -8.66 -30.41 18.37
C THR A 110 -8.07 -29.67 17.17
N ALA A 111 -8.71 -28.57 16.74
CA ALA A 111 -8.22 -27.72 15.66
C ALA A 111 -6.83 -27.11 15.98
N LEU A 112 -6.62 -26.57 17.18
CA LEU A 112 -5.33 -26.03 17.59
C LEU A 112 -4.23 -27.11 17.66
N ARG A 113 -4.56 -28.34 18.11
CA ARG A 113 -3.60 -29.46 18.08
C ARG A 113 -3.22 -29.82 16.66
N ALA A 114 -4.18 -29.92 15.73
CA ALA A 114 -3.89 -30.21 14.33
C ALA A 114 -2.97 -29.15 13.70
N LEU A 115 -3.23 -27.87 13.98
CA LEU A 115 -2.38 -26.76 13.52
C LEU A 115 -0.97 -26.78 14.12
N GLU A 116 -0.84 -27.19 15.39
CA GLU A 116 0.45 -27.31 16.06
C GLU A 116 1.27 -28.49 15.51
N THR A 117 0.63 -29.65 15.31
CA THR A 117 1.25 -30.82 14.68
C THR A 117 1.71 -30.52 13.26
N ALA A 118 0.91 -29.78 12.49
CA ALA A 118 1.25 -29.33 11.13
C ALA A 118 2.17 -28.10 11.09
N SER A 119 2.71 -27.64 12.23
CA SER A 119 3.64 -26.50 12.32
C SER A 119 3.11 -25.16 11.78
N PHE A 120 1.78 -24.98 11.76
CA PHE A 120 1.14 -23.70 11.42
C PHE A 120 1.10 -22.73 12.59
N ILE A 121 1.05 -23.24 13.81
CA ILE A 121 1.13 -22.45 15.03
C ILE A 121 2.21 -23.00 15.95
N ARG A 122 2.73 -22.14 16.82
CA ARG A 122 3.62 -22.54 17.92
C ARG A 122 3.18 -21.91 19.23
N ARG A 123 3.27 -22.67 20.32
CA ARG A 123 2.99 -22.17 21.67
C ARG A 123 4.14 -21.29 22.16
N CYS A 124 3.79 -20.30 22.97
CA CYS A 124 4.76 -19.51 23.70
C CYS A 124 5.38 -20.39 24.80
N PRO A 125 6.72 -20.51 24.89
CA PRO A 125 7.35 -21.23 26.00
C PRO A 125 6.95 -20.63 27.34
N LYS A 126 6.72 -21.51 28.32
CA LYS A 126 6.45 -21.11 29.71
C LYS A 126 7.63 -20.27 30.22
N ASP A 127 7.32 -19.16 30.86
CA ASP A 127 8.25 -18.21 31.49
C ASP A 127 9.20 -17.47 30.53
N SER A 128 8.90 -17.47 29.24
CA SER A 128 9.59 -16.59 28.29
C SER A 128 9.37 -15.11 28.63
N ARG A 129 10.37 -14.27 28.34
CA ARG A 129 10.28 -12.80 28.54
C ARG A 129 9.00 -12.21 27.95
N VAL A 130 8.61 -12.69 26.77
CA VAL A 130 7.38 -12.30 26.07
C VAL A 130 6.13 -12.64 26.90
N GLN A 131 6.04 -13.87 27.43
CA GLN A 131 4.91 -14.28 28.25
C GLN A 131 4.81 -13.44 29.53
N VAL A 132 5.95 -13.12 30.16
CA VAL A 132 6.02 -12.26 31.35
C VAL A 132 5.55 -10.84 31.03
N GLU A 133 6.01 -10.26 29.93
CA GLU A 133 5.63 -8.91 29.49
C GLU A 133 4.14 -8.82 29.14
N ILE A 134 3.59 -9.80 28.42
CA ILE A 134 2.15 -9.86 28.07
C ILE A 134 1.31 -10.04 29.34
N ARG A 135 1.70 -10.93 30.26
CA ARG A 135 1.00 -11.13 31.53
C ARG A 135 0.98 -9.83 32.34
N ARG A 136 2.10 -9.10 32.41
CA ARG A 136 2.20 -7.80 33.07
C ARG A 136 1.28 -6.75 32.42
N SER A 137 1.24 -6.72 31.08
CA SER A 137 0.36 -5.80 30.34
C SER A 137 -1.12 -6.05 30.65
N ILE A 138 -1.56 -7.32 30.66
CA ILE A 138 -2.93 -7.71 30.99
C ILE A 138 -3.28 -7.32 32.44
N GLN A 139 -2.38 -7.59 33.40
CA GLN A 139 -2.57 -7.20 34.80
C GLN A 139 -2.71 -5.68 34.96
N ASN A 140 -1.90 -4.91 34.23
CA ASN A 140 -2.00 -3.45 34.23
C ASN A 140 -3.34 -2.98 33.67
N GLN A 141 -3.81 -3.54 32.55
CA GLN A 141 -5.12 -3.20 31.98
C GLN A 141 -6.27 -3.50 32.95
N ALA A 142 -6.25 -4.66 33.62
CA ALA A 142 -7.26 -5.05 34.59
C ALA A 142 -7.32 -4.10 35.80
N ARG A 143 -6.16 -3.63 36.30
CA ARG A 143 -6.08 -2.64 37.39
C ARG A 143 -6.70 -1.29 37.02
N HIS A 144 -6.47 -0.83 35.78
CA HIS A 144 -7.05 0.44 35.31
C HIS A 144 -8.56 0.33 35.07
N ALA A 145 -9.05 -0.80 34.56
CA ALA A 145 -10.48 -1.07 34.41
C ALA A 145 -11.20 -1.14 35.78
N GLY A 146 -10.56 -1.74 36.79
CA GLY A 146 -11.08 -1.78 38.16
C GLY A 146 -11.17 -0.39 38.81
N ALA A 147 -10.17 0.46 38.59
CA ALA A 147 -10.15 1.84 39.09
C ALA A 147 -11.18 2.75 38.41
N ALA A 148 -11.50 2.51 37.13
CA ALA A 148 -12.50 3.28 36.38
C ALA A 148 -13.95 2.99 36.80
N SER A 149 -14.23 1.88 37.49
CA SER A 149 -15.59 1.56 37.97
C SER A 149 -16.03 2.35 39.22
N GLY A 150 -15.15 3.19 39.78
CA GLY A 150 -15.38 3.90 41.04
C GLY A 150 -15.57 5.42 40.98
N VAL A 151 -15.54 6.07 39.80
CA VAL A 151 -15.59 7.55 39.71
C VAL A 151 -16.57 8.02 38.65
N ARG A 152 -17.57 8.83 39.06
CA ARG A 152 -18.42 9.64 38.17
C ARG A 152 -17.72 10.93 37.76
N HIS A 153 -17.97 11.33 36.51
CA HIS A 153 -17.71 12.60 35.81
C HIS A 153 -16.40 12.81 35.02
N ASP A 154 -16.63 13.04 33.71
CA ASP A 154 -16.04 14.05 32.82
C ASP A 154 -14.54 14.30 32.88
N ALA A 155 -13.79 13.47 32.14
CA ALA A 155 -12.53 13.89 31.53
C ALA A 155 -12.19 13.00 30.34
N ALA A 156 -11.93 13.62 29.19
CA ALA A 156 -11.48 12.96 27.96
C ALA A 156 -10.16 12.19 28.21
N PRO A 157 -9.98 10.97 27.67
CA PRO A 157 -8.83 10.15 28.01
C PRO A 157 -7.56 10.66 27.30
N HIS A 158 -6.67 11.29 28.06
CA HIS A 158 -5.28 11.52 27.65
C HIS A 158 -4.52 10.18 27.55
N ARG A 159 -3.99 9.92 26.36
CA ARG A 159 -3.18 8.75 25.99
C ARG A 159 -1.75 8.93 26.52
N TRP A 160 -1.42 8.34 27.67
CA TRP A 160 -0.06 8.38 28.23
C TRP A 160 0.80 7.16 27.83
N LEU A 161 2.07 7.45 27.56
CA LEU A 161 3.11 6.60 26.98
C LEU A 161 3.64 5.53 27.96
N LEU A 162 3.63 4.26 27.54
CA LEU A 162 4.43 3.16 28.11
C LEU A 162 5.56 2.79 27.13
N PRO A 163 6.68 2.19 27.59
CA PRO A 163 7.81 1.87 26.73
C PRO A 163 7.45 0.89 25.59
N PRO A 164 8.07 1.00 24.41
CA PRO A 164 7.36 0.75 23.15
C PRO A 164 7.37 -0.70 22.65
N LEU A 165 7.87 -1.66 23.45
CA LEU A 165 7.83 -3.09 23.11
C LEU A 165 6.42 -3.68 23.23
N VAL A 166 5.50 -2.97 23.89
CA VAL A 166 4.12 -3.42 24.14
C VAL A 166 3.13 -2.35 23.67
N HIS A 167 3.21 -1.95 22.40
CA HIS A 167 2.05 -1.36 21.72
C HIS A 167 1.25 -2.47 21.03
N THR A 168 0.80 -3.47 21.81
CA THR A 168 -0.43 -4.19 21.48
C THR A 168 -1.57 -3.19 21.65
N SER A 169 -1.94 -2.52 20.56
CA SER A 169 -3.22 -1.82 20.51
C SER A 169 -4.30 -2.90 20.57
N LEU A 170 -4.72 -3.27 21.78
CA LEU A 170 -6.05 -3.80 22.05
C LEU A 170 -7.00 -2.61 21.98
N THR A 171 -7.16 -2.04 20.80
CA THR A 171 -8.18 -1.02 20.54
C THR A 171 -9.35 -1.68 19.83
N SER A 172 -10.50 -1.48 20.44
CA SER A 172 -11.85 -1.78 20.00
C SER A 172 -12.01 -1.76 18.48
N PHE A 173 -12.39 -2.90 17.94
CA PHE A 173 -13.41 -2.97 16.92
C PHE A 173 -14.42 -4.00 17.42
N ASP A 174 -15.70 -3.65 17.27
CA ASP A 174 -16.88 -4.11 18.00
C ASP A 174 -16.98 -3.56 19.42
N ALA A 175 -17.64 -2.40 19.54
CA ALA A 175 -18.40 -2.11 20.75
C ALA A 175 -19.38 -3.29 20.93
N PRO A 176 -19.32 -4.06 22.04
CA PRO A 176 -20.37 -5.02 22.30
C PRO A 176 -21.63 -4.22 22.61
N ASP A 177 -22.66 -4.44 21.81
CA ASP A 177 -24.03 -4.11 22.21
C ASP A 177 -24.27 -4.80 23.57
N LEU A 178 -24.32 -3.98 24.63
CA LEU A 178 -24.39 -4.41 26.03
C LEU A 178 -25.80 -4.88 26.44
N SER A 179 -26.64 -5.24 25.47
CA SER A 179 -28.06 -5.55 25.70
C SER A 179 -28.40 -7.04 25.73
N SER A 180 -27.45 -7.97 25.50
CA SER A 180 -27.75 -9.42 25.56
C SER A 180 -27.54 -10.01 26.97
N PRO A 181 -28.59 -10.53 27.64
CA PRO A 181 -28.53 -11.02 29.02
C PRO A 181 -27.85 -12.39 29.20
N HIS A 182 -27.31 -13.03 28.15
CA HIS A 182 -26.77 -14.40 28.21
C HIS A 182 -25.24 -14.52 28.32
N ARG A 183 -24.49 -13.42 28.48
CA ARG A 183 -23.04 -13.48 28.76
C ARG A 183 -22.71 -13.10 30.20
N GLN A 184 -23.23 -13.86 31.17
CA GLN A 184 -22.76 -13.77 32.56
C GLN A 184 -22.16 -15.12 33.00
N HIS A 185 -20.96 -15.03 33.57
CA HIS A 185 -20.16 -16.09 34.22
C HIS A 185 -19.35 -17.07 33.33
N ARG A 186 -18.19 -16.61 32.85
CA ARG A 186 -16.95 -17.42 32.89
C ARG A 186 -15.79 -16.55 33.38
N VAL A 187 -15.62 -16.48 34.70
CA VAL A 187 -14.39 -15.97 35.32
C VAL A 187 -13.34 -17.06 35.14
N HIS A 188 -12.55 -16.98 34.07
CA HIS A 188 -11.40 -17.87 33.88
C HIS A 188 -10.26 -17.45 34.83
N ASP A 189 -9.62 -18.45 35.44
CA ASP A 189 -8.46 -18.31 36.31
C ASP A 189 -7.35 -17.47 35.62
N PRO A 190 -6.95 -16.30 36.16
CA PRO A 190 -5.95 -15.42 35.56
C PRO A 190 -4.53 -16.02 35.51
N THR A 191 -4.31 -17.20 36.11
CA THR A 191 -3.01 -17.87 36.13
C THR A 191 -2.72 -18.72 34.88
N SER A 192 -3.73 -19.20 34.15
CA SER A 192 -3.58 -20.08 32.98
C SER A 192 -3.55 -19.31 31.65
N LEU A 193 -2.52 -18.49 31.45
CA LEU A 193 -2.32 -17.76 30.18
C LEU A 193 -1.65 -18.67 29.13
N THR A 194 -2.47 -19.32 28.30
CA THR A 194 -2.00 -20.02 27.10
C THR A 194 -1.88 -19.05 25.93
N LEU A 195 -0.65 -18.85 25.46
CA LEU A 195 -0.32 -18.01 24.32
C LEU A 195 0.23 -18.87 23.18
N PHE A 196 -0.14 -18.52 21.96
CA PHE A 196 0.41 -19.09 20.74
C PHE A 196 0.55 -17.99 19.68
N GLN A 197 1.33 -18.28 18.65
CA GLN A 197 1.45 -17.44 17.47
C GLN A 197 1.41 -18.30 16.22
N ILE A 198 1.06 -17.70 15.08
CA ILE A 198 1.28 -18.33 13.78
C ILE A 198 2.79 -18.53 13.63
N HIS A 199 3.18 -19.71 13.14
CA HIS A 199 4.59 -20.03 12.95
C HIS A 199 5.21 -19.04 11.92
N PRO A 200 6.35 -18.37 12.23
CA PRO A 200 6.89 -17.32 11.36
C PRO A 200 7.12 -17.75 9.91
N ARG A 201 7.62 -18.98 9.69
CA ARG A 201 7.85 -19.50 8.33
C ARG A 201 6.58 -19.59 7.49
N THR A 202 5.52 -20.22 8.01
CA THR A 202 4.24 -20.37 7.29
C THR A 202 3.51 -19.04 7.17
N ARG A 203 3.61 -18.19 8.20
CA ARG A 203 3.12 -16.81 8.19
C ARG A 203 3.72 -16.02 7.03
N ASP A 204 5.05 -15.99 6.91
CA ASP A 204 5.75 -15.16 5.93
C ASP A 204 5.54 -15.71 4.51
N ALA A 205 5.50 -17.03 4.35
CA ALA A 205 5.10 -17.71 3.11
C ALA A 205 3.71 -17.27 2.63
N PHE A 206 2.68 -17.43 3.47
CA PHE A 206 1.31 -17.06 3.08
C PHE A 206 1.11 -15.56 2.91
N TYR A 207 1.89 -14.72 3.61
CA TYR A 207 1.89 -13.29 3.35
C TYR A 207 2.47 -12.93 2.00
N ARG A 208 3.55 -13.59 1.59
CA ARG A 208 4.09 -13.42 0.25
C ARG A 208 3.08 -13.83 -0.80
N MET A 209 2.39 -14.95 -0.62
CA MET A 209 1.32 -15.40 -1.52
C MET A 209 0.19 -14.38 -1.61
N HIS A 210 -0.30 -13.90 -0.46
CA HIS A 210 -1.28 -12.82 -0.41
C HIS A 210 -0.78 -11.57 -1.17
N ARG A 211 0.44 -11.11 -0.87
CA ARG A 211 1.03 -9.93 -1.51
C ARG A 211 1.13 -10.10 -3.02
N LEU A 212 1.55 -11.27 -3.51
CA LEU A 212 1.62 -11.56 -4.94
C LEU A 212 0.24 -11.43 -5.61
N MET A 213 -0.81 -11.97 -5.00
CA MET A 213 -2.16 -11.92 -5.55
C MET A 213 -2.73 -10.50 -5.63
N TYR A 214 -2.41 -9.65 -4.66
CA TYR A 214 -2.94 -8.29 -4.52
C TYR A 214 -1.94 -7.18 -4.87
N MET A 215 -0.78 -7.53 -5.43
CA MET A 215 0.35 -6.59 -5.60
C MET A 215 0.03 -5.40 -6.50
N THR A 216 -0.94 -5.59 -7.40
CA THR A 216 -1.40 -4.62 -8.39
C THR A 216 -2.41 -3.63 -7.80
N LEU A 217 -2.90 -3.88 -6.60
CA LEU A 217 -3.83 -3.00 -5.89
C LEU A 217 -3.09 -1.94 -5.08
N SER A 218 -3.68 -0.76 -5.03
CA SER A 218 -3.25 0.29 -4.11
C SER A 218 -3.81 0.00 -2.72
N LEU A 219 -2.98 -0.51 -1.82
CA LEU A 219 -3.38 -0.73 -0.43
C LEU A 219 -3.35 0.59 0.37
N PRO A 220 -4.16 0.71 1.43
CA PRO A 220 -4.20 1.90 2.28
C PRO A 220 -2.82 2.28 2.80
N VAL A 221 -2.54 3.59 2.83
CA VAL A 221 -1.28 4.12 3.38
C VAL A 221 -1.25 3.85 4.88
N GLN A 222 -0.18 3.20 5.35
CA GLN A 222 0.01 2.96 6.78
C GLN A 222 0.13 4.28 7.55
N PRO A 223 -0.41 4.36 8.76
CA PRO A 223 -0.33 5.57 9.57
C PRO A 223 1.11 5.95 9.84
N THR A 224 1.45 7.22 9.59
CA THR A 224 2.79 7.75 9.82
C THR A 224 3.08 7.84 11.31
N LEU A 225 4.34 7.62 11.69
CA LEU A 225 4.81 7.96 13.01
C LEU A 225 4.76 9.50 13.15
N LYS A 226 4.41 10.03 14.32
CA LYS A 226 4.43 11.49 14.55
C LYS A 226 5.54 11.81 15.55
N ARG A 227 6.54 12.59 15.12
CA ARG A 227 7.66 13.08 15.95
C ARG A 227 8.47 11.94 16.60
N ALA A 228 8.80 10.92 15.80
CA ALA A 228 9.56 9.75 16.22
C ALA A 228 11.07 10.04 16.36
N THR A 229 11.73 9.25 17.21
CA THR A 229 13.20 9.13 17.27
C THR A 229 13.72 8.11 16.25
N TRP A 230 15.03 8.03 16.03
CA TRP A 230 15.64 7.02 15.16
C TRP A 230 15.24 5.59 15.56
N GLY A 231 15.30 5.24 16.85
CA GLY A 231 14.92 3.89 17.31
C GLY A 231 13.41 3.58 17.19
N ASP A 232 12.54 4.58 17.04
CA ASP A 232 11.10 4.35 16.92
C ASP A 232 10.71 3.75 15.57
N TRP A 233 11.32 4.22 14.47
CA TRP A 233 11.02 3.68 13.14
C TRP A 233 11.57 2.25 12.98
N GLN A 234 12.74 1.96 13.55
CA GLN A 234 13.32 0.60 13.54
C GLN A 234 12.42 -0.40 14.28
N ARG A 235 11.77 0.04 15.36
CA ARG A 235 10.75 -0.76 16.04
C ARG A 235 9.44 -0.87 15.28
N ALA A 236 9.13 0.09 14.40
CA ALA A 236 7.89 0.13 13.64
C ALA A 236 7.96 -0.70 12.35
N VAL A 237 9.09 -0.67 11.64
CA VAL A 237 9.27 -1.37 10.36
C VAL A 237 9.15 -2.89 10.50
N CYS A 238 9.50 -3.45 11.66
CA CYS A 238 9.36 -4.87 11.97
C CYS A 238 7.97 -5.23 12.55
N ARG A 239 7.03 -4.28 12.65
CA ARG A 239 5.71 -4.57 13.22
C ARG A 239 4.86 -5.35 12.23
N TYR A 240 4.21 -6.36 12.78
CA TYR A 240 3.13 -7.05 12.10
C TYR A 240 1.93 -6.13 11.95
N GLU A 241 1.46 -5.95 10.71
CA GLU A 241 0.18 -5.31 10.43
C GLU A 241 -0.81 -6.34 9.84
N PRO A 242 -2.09 -6.29 10.25
CA PRO A 242 -3.11 -7.13 9.64
C PRO A 242 -3.21 -6.74 8.16
N THR A 243 -3.24 -7.76 7.31
CA THR A 243 -3.30 -7.51 5.86
C THR A 243 -4.75 -7.22 5.48
N ALA A 244 -4.97 -6.19 4.66
CA ALA A 244 -6.29 -5.94 4.09
C ALA A 244 -6.59 -7.02 3.04
N TRP A 245 -7.82 -7.51 3.00
CA TRP A 245 -8.26 -8.57 2.08
C TRP A 245 -9.34 -8.05 1.15
N PRO A 246 -8.97 -7.39 0.04
CA PRO A 246 -9.93 -6.84 -0.90
C PRO A 246 -10.96 -7.88 -1.39
N GLY A 247 -10.54 -9.12 -1.68
CA GLY A 247 -11.47 -10.16 -2.12
C GLY A 247 -12.48 -10.58 -1.04
N LEU A 248 -12.13 -10.54 0.25
CA LEU A 248 -13.12 -10.74 1.32
C LEU A 248 -14.10 -9.57 1.43
N LEU A 249 -13.63 -8.33 1.20
CA LEU A 249 -14.52 -7.18 1.17
C LEU A 249 -15.53 -7.29 0.02
N VAL A 250 -15.14 -7.89 -1.11
CA VAL A 250 -16.05 -8.23 -2.20
C VAL A 250 -17.08 -9.28 -1.75
N ILE A 251 -16.64 -10.39 -1.15
CA ILE A 251 -17.54 -11.46 -0.68
C ILE A 251 -18.56 -10.92 0.33
N PHE A 252 -18.15 -9.99 1.21
CA PHE A 252 -19.03 -9.37 2.19
C PHE A 252 -19.86 -8.19 1.64
N GLY A 253 -19.84 -7.92 0.34
CA GLY A 253 -20.59 -6.82 -0.28
C GLY A 253 -20.17 -5.43 0.20
N LYS A 254 -18.96 -5.30 0.77
CA LYS A 254 -18.40 -4.02 1.25
C LYS A 254 -17.72 -3.23 0.14
N VAL A 255 -17.30 -3.94 -0.91
CA VAL A 255 -16.57 -3.40 -2.05
C VAL A 255 -17.09 -4.11 -3.31
N ALA A 256 -17.14 -3.40 -4.43
CA ALA A 256 -17.59 -3.93 -5.70
C ALA A 256 -16.65 -5.03 -6.26
N ALA A 257 -17.19 -5.96 -7.05
CA ALA A 257 -16.49 -7.14 -7.54
C ALA A 257 -15.40 -6.80 -8.57
N PHE A 258 -14.29 -7.54 -8.59
CA PHE A 258 -13.27 -7.30 -9.63
C PHE A 258 -13.81 -7.60 -11.03
N PRO A 259 -13.42 -6.81 -12.06
CA PRO A 259 -13.77 -7.08 -13.44
C PRO A 259 -13.37 -8.52 -13.84
N ARG A 260 -14.27 -9.22 -14.53
CA ARG A 260 -14.01 -10.59 -14.98
C ARG A 260 -13.07 -10.55 -16.19
N VAL A 261 -11.80 -10.88 -15.96
CA VAL A 261 -10.78 -10.98 -17.01
C VAL A 261 -10.30 -12.42 -17.18
N THR A 262 -10.01 -12.81 -18.42
CA THR A 262 -9.42 -14.12 -18.70
C THR A 262 -7.92 -14.04 -18.51
N LEU A 263 -7.38 -14.75 -17.51
CA LEU A 263 -5.94 -14.80 -17.30
C LEU A 263 -5.30 -15.85 -18.22
N ALA A 264 -4.63 -15.38 -19.27
CA ALA A 264 -3.70 -16.21 -20.02
C ALA A 264 -2.38 -16.35 -19.25
N ALA A 265 -1.64 -17.43 -19.52
CA ALA A 265 -0.28 -17.55 -19.02
C ALA A 265 0.55 -16.37 -19.54
N PRO A 266 1.16 -15.55 -18.65
CA PRO A 266 1.82 -14.33 -19.09
C PRO A 266 3.07 -14.69 -19.90
N SER A 267 3.22 -14.06 -21.06
CA SER A 267 4.45 -14.17 -21.87
C SER A 267 5.63 -13.50 -21.15
N ARG A 268 5.33 -12.49 -20.32
CA ARG A 268 6.28 -11.80 -19.44
C ARG A 268 5.68 -11.73 -18.03
N PRO A 269 6.11 -12.58 -17.09
CA PRO A 269 5.59 -12.56 -15.73
C PRO A 269 6.07 -11.32 -14.95
N LEU A 270 5.33 -10.95 -13.90
CA LEU A 270 5.72 -9.89 -12.95
C LEU A 270 7.17 -10.04 -12.44
N PHE A 271 7.54 -11.27 -12.08
CA PHE A 271 8.88 -11.64 -11.64
C PHE A 271 9.40 -12.81 -12.48
N PRO A 272 10.49 -12.64 -13.23
CA PRO A 272 11.03 -13.71 -14.07
C PRO A 272 11.72 -14.81 -13.26
N THR A 273 12.24 -14.48 -12.08
CA THR A 273 12.98 -15.41 -11.23
C THR A 273 12.63 -15.21 -9.76
N LEU A 274 12.90 -16.22 -8.94
CA LEU A 274 12.78 -16.09 -7.49
C LEU A 274 13.67 -14.98 -6.94
N HIS A 275 14.89 -14.84 -7.48
CA HIS A 275 15.81 -13.78 -7.07
C HIS A 275 15.23 -12.38 -7.36
N ALA A 276 14.59 -12.18 -8.51
CA ALA A 276 13.92 -10.91 -8.84
C ALA A 276 12.79 -10.58 -7.85
N LEU A 277 12.01 -11.59 -7.43
CA LEU A 277 11.00 -11.42 -6.38
C LEU A 277 11.65 -11.04 -5.04
N MET A 278 12.73 -11.72 -4.63
CA MET A 278 13.42 -11.41 -3.37
C MET A 278 14.04 -10.01 -3.39
N ALA A 279 14.69 -9.60 -4.49
CA ALA A 279 15.22 -8.25 -4.67
C ALA A 279 14.11 -7.20 -4.55
N TYR A 280 12.95 -7.44 -5.19
CA TYR A 280 11.80 -6.54 -5.08
C TYR A 280 11.22 -6.48 -3.66
N GLU A 281 11.07 -7.61 -2.96
CA GLU A 281 10.60 -7.63 -1.58
C GLU A 281 11.55 -6.86 -0.66
N CYS A 282 12.86 -7.10 -0.77
CA CYS A 282 13.89 -6.37 -0.04
C CYS A 282 13.84 -4.87 -0.31
N ALA A 283 13.78 -4.45 -1.58
CA ALA A 283 13.64 -3.05 -1.97
C ALA A 283 12.33 -2.42 -1.46
N SER A 284 11.24 -3.18 -1.43
CA SER A 284 9.95 -2.73 -0.93
C SER A 284 9.97 -2.50 0.59
N VAL A 285 10.65 -3.37 1.34
CA VAL A 285 10.88 -3.20 2.78
C VAL A 285 11.76 -1.97 3.04
N LEU A 286 12.84 -1.78 2.27
CA LEU A 286 13.67 -0.58 2.33
C LEU A 286 12.85 0.69 2.04
N ARG A 287 11.98 0.67 1.03
CA ARG A 287 11.08 1.79 0.70
C ARG A 287 10.07 2.07 1.79
N HIS A 288 9.54 1.04 2.45
CA HIS A 288 8.68 1.21 3.61
C HIS A 288 9.45 1.87 4.77
N ALA A 289 10.68 1.42 5.04
CA ALA A 289 11.57 2.05 6.01
C ALA A 289 11.83 3.53 5.68
N THR A 290 12.14 3.85 4.41
CA THR A 290 12.32 5.23 3.95
C THR A 290 11.11 6.11 4.27
N ARG A 291 9.89 5.63 4.00
CA ARG A 291 8.66 6.38 4.35
C ARG A 291 8.51 6.62 5.84
N LEU A 292 8.75 5.59 6.66
CA LEU A 292 8.71 5.73 8.13
C LEU A 292 9.73 6.76 8.64
N ILE A 293 10.92 6.80 8.02
CA ILE A 293 11.96 7.77 8.34
C ILE A 293 11.52 9.18 7.91
N VAL A 294 11.15 9.38 6.65
CA VAL A 294 10.84 10.68 6.05
C VAL A 294 9.60 11.32 6.69
N ASP A 295 8.55 10.54 6.93
CA ASP A 295 7.29 11.07 7.45
C ASP A 295 7.28 11.16 8.99
N GLY A 296 8.12 10.35 9.64
CA GLY A 296 8.03 10.09 11.06
C GLY A 296 9.13 10.67 11.91
N VAL A 297 10.38 10.54 11.47
CA VAL A 297 11.55 10.89 12.28
C VAL A 297 11.78 12.39 12.19
N ARG A 298 12.02 13.02 13.35
CA ARG A 298 12.33 14.45 13.36
C ARG A 298 13.69 14.72 12.71
N LEU A 299 13.79 15.83 11.98
CA LEU A 299 15.00 16.21 11.24
C LEU A 299 16.28 16.24 12.12
N ASP A 300 16.17 16.68 13.38
CA ASP A 300 17.27 16.75 14.34
C ASP A 300 17.79 15.38 14.82
N HIS A 301 17.06 14.31 14.55
CA HIS A 301 17.45 12.94 14.90
C HIS A 301 17.93 12.11 13.70
N LEU A 302 18.00 12.69 12.49
CA LEU A 302 18.38 11.96 11.27
C LEU A 302 19.90 11.86 11.09
N LEU A 303 20.61 12.93 11.41
CA LEU A 303 22.06 13.03 11.26
C LEU A 303 22.69 13.59 12.54
N PRO A 304 23.77 12.96 13.06
CA PRO A 304 24.57 13.59 14.10
C PRO A 304 25.28 14.83 13.53
N SER A 305 25.58 15.82 14.38
CA SER A 305 26.25 17.06 13.96
C SER A 305 27.60 16.82 13.27
N SER A 306 28.29 15.72 13.61
CA SER A 306 29.57 15.32 13.00
C SER A 306 29.45 14.73 11.59
N ALA A 307 28.24 14.38 11.13
CA ALA A 307 27.99 13.79 9.81
C ALA A 307 27.42 14.81 8.79
N ARG A 308 27.46 16.10 9.11
CA ARG A 308 27.02 17.17 8.21
C ARG A 308 28.09 17.47 7.16
N GLY A 309 27.63 17.80 5.95
CA GLY A 309 28.44 18.03 4.77
C GLY A 309 28.81 16.73 4.04
N LEU A 310 29.15 16.88 2.75
CA LEU A 310 29.64 15.81 1.90
C LEU A 310 31.09 15.44 2.25
N THR A 311 31.33 14.15 2.55
CA THR A 311 32.66 13.59 2.80
C THR A 311 33.07 12.63 1.67
N ALA A 312 34.38 12.38 1.55
CA ALA A 312 34.89 11.38 0.59
C ALA A 312 34.31 9.99 0.87
N ASP A 313 34.21 9.60 2.15
CA ASP A 313 33.62 8.33 2.58
C ASP A 313 32.13 8.22 2.21
N TRP A 314 31.39 9.33 2.22
CA TRP A 314 30.00 9.32 1.77
C TRP A 314 29.90 9.14 0.26
N LEU A 315 30.83 9.69 -0.53
CA LEU A 315 30.84 9.53 -1.99
C LEU A 315 31.18 8.10 -2.42
N ASP A 316 31.97 7.37 -1.63
CA ASP A 316 32.41 6.01 -1.94
C ASP A 316 31.24 5.01 -1.92
N VAL A 317 30.90 4.47 -3.11
CA VAL A 317 29.85 3.47 -3.24
C VAL A 317 30.44 2.09 -2.98
N ARG A 318 30.37 1.67 -1.71
CA ARG A 318 30.76 0.33 -1.28
C ARG A 318 29.83 -0.74 -1.89
N PRO A 319 30.28 -2.01 -2.01
CA PRO A 319 29.40 -3.10 -2.38
C PRO A 319 28.22 -3.22 -1.40
N PRO A 320 27.01 -3.58 -1.87
CA PRO A 320 25.86 -3.73 -1.00
C PRO A 320 26.10 -4.85 0.02
N THR A 321 25.71 -4.60 1.27
CA THR A 321 25.73 -5.58 2.34
C THR A 321 24.52 -6.51 2.30
N LEU A 322 23.45 -6.07 1.62
CA LEU A 322 22.23 -6.85 1.47
C LEU A 322 22.37 -7.98 0.44
N LEU A 323 22.08 -9.21 0.88
CA LEU A 323 22.22 -10.45 0.09
C LEU A 323 21.48 -10.39 -1.25
N ALA A 324 20.33 -9.72 -1.30
CA ALA A 324 19.52 -9.62 -2.51
C ALA A 324 20.17 -8.76 -3.61
N PHE A 325 21.18 -7.97 -3.26
CA PHE A 325 21.90 -7.08 -4.19
C PHE A 325 23.40 -7.37 -4.23
N ALA A 326 23.90 -8.24 -3.35
CA ALA A 326 25.27 -8.71 -3.39
C ALA A 326 25.49 -9.55 -4.66
N GLY A 327 26.28 -9.02 -5.61
CA GLY A 327 26.68 -9.80 -6.77
C GLY A 327 27.49 -11.05 -6.37
N ALA A 328 27.63 -12.02 -7.27
CA ALA A 328 28.37 -13.27 -7.04
C ALA A 328 29.84 -13.08 -6.60
N ALA A 329 30.40 -11.87 -6.76
CA ALA A 329 31.77 -11.50 -6.41
C ALA A 329 31.90 -10.79 -5.04
N SER A 330 30.83 -10.65 -4.25
CA SER A 330 30.91 -9.92 -2.98
C SER A 330 31.67 -10.73 -1.92
N PRO A 331 32.73 -10.18 -1.29
CA PRO A 331 33.52 -10.88 -0.27
C PRO A 331 32.74 -11.14 1.04
N SER A 332 31.54 -10.61 1.19
CA SER A 332 30.62 -10.92 2.31
C SER A 332 29.95 -12.29 2.20
N ILE A 333 30.08 -12.99 1.06
CA ILE A 333 29.80 -14.43 0.97
C ILE A 333 31.03 -15.20 1.50
N THR A 334 31.51 -14.86 2.68
CA THR A 334 32.47 -15.73 3.39
C THR A 334 31.72 -16.94 3.93
N SER A 335 32.17 -18.10 3.47
CA SER A 335 31.62 -19.44 3.58
C SER A 335 31.57 -20.03 5.01
N SER A 336 31.23 -19.26 6.04
CA SER A 336 31.13 -19.76 7.42
C SER A 336 29.71 -19.81 7.99
N SER A 337 28.70 -19.28 7.28
CA SER A 337 27.31 -19.19 7.79
C SER A 337 26.27 -20.02 7.02
N PHE A 338 26.60 -20.52 5.82
CA PHE A 338 25.64 -21.21 4.97
C PHE A 338 25.84 -22.74 5.02
N SER A 339 24.82 -23.44 5.51
CA SER A 339 24.76 -24.92 5.50
C SER A 339 24.39 -25.49 4.11
N SER A 340 24.03 -24.64 3.15
CA SER A 340 23.67 -25.02 1.77
C SER A 340 24.24 -24.02 0.76
N SER A 341 24.43 -24.44 -0.49
CA SER A 341 25.15 -23.66 -1.53
C SER A 341 24.39 -22.45 -2.10
N GLN A 342 23.15 -22.19 -1.67
CA GLN A 342 22.33 -21.04 -2.12
C GLN A 342 21.53 -20.44 -0.95
N PRO A 343 21.37 -19.10 -0.89
CA PRO A 343 20.55 -18.44 0.13
C PRO A 343 19.06 -18.76 -0.04
N THR A 344 18.38 -19.03 1.06
CA THR A 344 16.94 -19.25 1.12
C THR A 344 16.17 -17.92 1.18
N LYS A 345 14.85 -17.96 0.97
CA LYS A 345 14.00 -16.75 1.12
C LYS A 345 14.06 -16.15 2.53
N ALA A 346 14.19 -17.01 3.54
CA ALA A 346 14.34 -16.59 4.93
C ALA A 346 15.65 -15.81 5.11
N ASP A 347 16.75 -16.26 4.50
CA ASP A 347 18.04 -15.59 4.61
C ASP A 347 17.99 -14.15 4.04
N PHE A 348 17.33 -13.95 2.89
CA PHE A 348 17.11 -12.60 2.34
C PHE A 348 16.29 -11.71 3.28
N CYS A 349 15.19 -12.26 3.83
CA CYS A 349 14.32 -11.51 4.74
C CYS A 349 15.07 -11.14 6.03
N ASP A 350 15.73 -12.11 6.66
CA ASP A 350 16.45 -11.93 7.92
C ASP A 350 17.61 -10.95 7.75
N ASN A 351 18.32 -10.99 6.63
CA ASN A 351 19.41 -10.07 6.32
C ASN A 351 18.94 -8.60 6.22
N VAL A 352 17.84 -8.32 5.50
CA VAL A 352 17.28 -6.96 5.44
C VAL A 352 16.78 -6.49 6.80
N HIS A 353 16.09 -7.35 7.56
CA HIS A 353 15.62 -6.99 8.90
C HIS A 353 16.78 -6.72 9.86
N ALA A 354 17.85 -7.52 9.81
CA ALA A 354 19.05 -7.32 10.61
C ALA A 354 19.72 -5.98 10.30
N PHE A 355 19.86 -5.64 9.01
CA PHE A 355 20.38 -4.33 8.58
C PHE A 355 19.52 -3.17 9.11
N LEU A 356 18.20 -3.24 8.96
CA LEU A 356 17.31 -2.18 9.42
C LEU A 356 17.35 -1.98 10.93
N GLN A 357 17.59 -3.04 11.70
CA GLN A 357 17.72 -2.99 13.15
C GLN A 357 19.09 -2.47 13.61
N SER A 358 20.14 -2.61 12.79
CA SER A 358 21.50 -2.22 13.15
C SER A 358 21.94 -0.88 12.58
N VAL A 359 21.25 -0.34 11.57
CA VAL A 359 21.67 0.91 10.92
C VAL A 359 21.57 2.11 11.86
N ASP A 360 22.67 2.85 11.98
CA ASP A 360 22.83 3.86 13.04
C ASP A 360 22.19 5.21 12.72
N ASN A 361 22.21 5.63 11.46
CA ASN A 361 21.80 6.96 11.03
C ASN A 361 21.41 7.00 9.55
N MET A 362 20.93 8.16 9.11
CA MET A 362 20.42 8.34 7.75
C MET A 362 21.49 8.18 6.68
N ASP A 363 22.73 8.64 6.89
CA ASP A 363 23.79 8.50 5.90
C ASP A 363 24.18 7.04 5.68
N SER A 364 24.31 6.25 6.75
CA SER A 364 24.57 4.80 6.64
C SER A 364 23.43 4.08 5.90
N PHE A 365 22.18 4.46 6.18
CA PHE A 365 21.01 3.91 5.50
C PHE A 365 20.99 4.27 4.01
N VAL A 366 21.25 5.53 3.67
CA VAL A 366 21.30 6.00 2.28
C VAL A 366 22.49 5.40 1.53
N GLY A 367 23.64 5.22 2.18
CA GLY A 367 24.79 4.53 1.60
C GLY A 367 24.44 3.12 1.12
N GLU A 368 23.71 2.35 1.93
CA GLU A 368 23.22 1.02 1.52
C GLU A 368 22.21 1.10 0.36
N LEU A 369 21.28 2.07 0.38
CA LEU A 369 20.34 2.29 -0.72
C LEU A 369 21.07 2.58 -2.05
N ARG A 370 22.10 3.42 -2.01
CA ARG A 370 22.93 3.77 -3.17
C ARG A 370 23.69 2.55 -3.68
N ALA A 371 24.30 1.77 -2.79
CA ALA A 371 24.98 0.52 -3.13
C ALA A 371 24.04 -0.50 -3.78
N CYS A 372 22.84 -0.68 -3.22
CA CYS A 372 21.80 -1.56 -3.78
C CYS A 372 21.32 -1.07 -5.16
N LEU A 373 21.12 0.24 -5.33
CA LEU A 373 20.70 0.82 -6.60
C LEU A 373 21.78 0.63 -7.67
N ALA A 374 23.04 0.94 -7.35
CA ALA A 374 24.17 0.75 -8.25
C ALA A 374 24.28 -0.71 -8.70
N SER A 375 24.19 -1.67 -7.77
CA SER A 375 24.21 -3.10 -8.10
C SER A 375 23.01 -3.51 -8.97
N SER A 376 21.81 -3.02 -8.65
CA SER A 376 20.59 -3.33 -9.43
C SER A 376 20.68 -2.82 -10.87
N LEU A 377 21.29 -1.65 -11.09
CA LEU A 377 21.54 -1.10 -12.43
C LEU A 377 22.53 -1.93 -13.25
N HIS A 378 23.44 -2.66 -12.61
CA HIS A 378 24.34 -3.59 -13.31
C HIS A 378 23.62 -4.89 -13.69
N LEU A 379 22.80 -5.42 -12.79
CA LEU A 379 22.06 -6.68 -12.98
C LEU A 379 20.97 -6.56 -14.07
N THR A 380 20.35 -5.38 -14.21
CA THR A 380 19.21 -5.17 -15.11
C THR A 380 19.59 -5.07 -16.60
N ARG A 381 20.84 -4.79 -16.97
CA ARG A 381 21.20 -4.39 -18.37
C ARG A 381 20.92 -5.43 -19.46
N GLU A 382 20.85 -6.73 -19.15
CA GLU A 382 20.52 -7.77 -20.15
C GLU A 382 19.02 -8.13 -20.18
N ASP A 383 18.33 -8.11 -19.03
CA ASP A 383 16.92 -8.47 -18.91
C ASP A 383 15.94 -7.34 -19.32
N ASP A 384 16.37 -6.07 -19.21
CA ASP A 384 15.50 -4.88 -19.37
C ASP A 384 14.94 -4.73 -20.80
N LYS A 385 15.68 -5.19 -21.81
CA LYS A 385 15.27 -5.05 -23.23
C LYS A 385 13.98 -5.80 -23.57
N GLN A 386 13.58 -6.75 -22.73
CA GLN A 386 12.43 -7.61 -22.99
C GLN A 386 11.31 -7.44 -21.96
N ARG A 387 11.50 -6.61 -20.93
CA ARG A 387 10.48 -6.34 -19.91
C ARG A 387 9.46 -5.34 -20.46
N ARG A 388 8.18 -5.57 -20.14
CA ARG A 388 7.12 -4.60 -20.47
C ARG A 388 7.31 -3.34 -19.63
N VAL A 389 7.18 -2.17 -20.25
CA VAL A 389 7.35 -0.87 -19.57
C VAL A 389 6.44 -0.73 -18.34
N PHE A 390 5.22 -1.26 -18.39
CA PHE A 390 4.26 -1.20 -17.28
C PHE A 390 4.55 -2.17 -16.12
N LEU A 391 5.56 -3.05 -16.26
CA LEU A 391 6.03 -3.93 -15.18
C LEU A 391 7.19 -3.32 -14.39
N GLU A 392 7.70 -2.16 -14.82
CA GLU A 392 8.72 -1.37 -14.12
C GLU A 392 8.41 -1.14 -12.62
N PRO A 393 7.16 -0.89 -12.16
CA PRO A 393 6.88 -0.67 -10.74
C PRO A 393 7.12 -1.89 -9.84
N TYR A 394 7.26 -3.08 -10.45
CA TYR A 394 7.53 -4.34 -9.78
C TYR A 394 9.01 -4.74 -9.88
N ASP A 395 9.88 -3.81 -10.26
CA ASP A 395 11.32 -3.99 -10.26
C ASP A 395 11.96 -3.43 -8.98
N ALA A 396 13.03 -4.07 -8.49
CA ALA A 396 13.75 -3.62 -7.31
C ALA A 396 14.36 -2.22 -7.50
N THR A 397 14.89 -1.94 -8.70
CA THR A 397 15.47 -0.65 -9.09
C THR A 397 14.44 0.47 -8.96
N TYR A 398 13.19 0.22 -9.37
CA TYR A 398 12.10 1.20 -9.22
C TYR A 398 11.83 1.52 -7.76
N ALA A 399 11.73 0.51 -6.90
CA ALA A 399 11.50 0.70 -5.47
C ALA A 399 12.65 1.47 -4.80
N LEU A 400 13.91 1.14 -5.13
CA LEU A 400 15.11 1.85 -4.65
C LEU A 400 15.17 3.31 -5.12
N ALA A 401 14.89 3.57 -6.40
CA ALA A 401 14.84 4.91 -6.95
C ALA A 401 13.72 5.75 -6.32
N ARG A 402 12.55 5.15 -6.04
CA ARG A 402 11.46 5.81 -5.28
C ARG A 402 11.90 6.16 -3.86
N SER A 403 12.71 5.33 -3.21
CA SER A 403 13.27 5.63 -1.89
C SER A 403 14.24 6.81 -1.98
N MET A 404 15.14 6.81 -2.96
CA MET A 404 16.08 7.90 -3.18
C MET A 404 15.39 9.24 -3.52
N ASP A 405 14.33 9.23 -4.33
CA ASP A 405 13.48 10.40 -4.63
C ASP A 405 12.94 11.05 -3.35
N LEU A 406 12.50 10.25 -2.36
CA LEU A 406 12.05 10.76 -1.06
C LEU A 406 13.20 11.33 -0.23
N VAL A 407 14.36 10.66 -0.25
CA VAL A 407 15.56 11.06 0.51
C VAL A 407 16.12 12.40 0.02
N VAL A 408 16.06 12.70 -1.28
CA VAL A 408 16.48 14.00 -1.83
C VAL A 408 15.80 15.14 -1.08
N GLY A 409 14.47 15.08 -0.92
CA GLY A 409 13.71 16.12 -0.22
C GLY A 409 14.04 16.22 1.28
N VAL A 410 14.59 15.17 1.88
CA VAL A 410 15.06 15.20 3.28
C VAL A 410 16.40 15.91 3.39
N TYR A 411 17.37 15.57 2.54
CA TYR A 411 18.66 16.27 2.54
C TYR A 411 18.52 17.76 2.23
N GLU A 412 17.62 18.13 1.31
CA GLU A 412 17.29 19.54 1.05
C GLU A 412 16.75 20.25 2.30
N LYS A 413 15.86 19.61 3.08
CA LYS A 413 15.35 20.16 4.36
C LYS A 413 16.43 20.26 5.44
N LEU A 414 17.43 19.39 5.39
CA LEU A 414 18.59 19.43 6.28
C LEU A 414 19.64 20.47 5.88
N GLY A 415 19.50 21.05 4.67
CA GLY A 415 20.49 21.97 4.09
C GLY A 415 21.69 21.27 3.46
N GLU A 416 21.65 19.94 3.33
CA GLU A 416 22.69 19.08 2.75
C GLU A 416 22.50 19.00 1.22
N TYR A 417 22.58 20.17 0.55
CA TYR A 417 22.29 20.29 -0.87
C TYR A 417 23.31 19.56 -1.74
N ASP A 418 24.56 19.46 -1.30
CA ASP A 418 25.63 18.69 -1.91
C ASP A 418 25.27 17.19 -2.03
N LYS A 419 24.81 16.56 -0.95
CA LYS A 419 24.30 15.18 -0.96
C LYS A 419 23.08 15.06 -1.88
N ALA A 420 22.15 16.02 -1.82
CA ALA A 420 20.97 16.03 -2.68
C ALA A 420 21.33 16.10 -4.18
N LEU A 421 22.37 16.86 -4.58
CA LEU A 421 22.86 16.92 -5.95
C LEU A 421 23.37 15.56 -6.43
N VAL A 422 24.16 14.85 -5.60
CA VAL A 422 24.67 13.52 -5.94
C VAL A 422 23.51 12.55 -6.15
N LEU A 423 22.54 12.50 -5.24
CA LEU A 423 21.38 11.62 -5.38
C LEU A 423 20.56 11.94 -6.63
N LEU A 424 20.37 13.22 -6.97
CA LEU A 424 19.67 13.64 -8.18
C LEU A 424 20.41 13.18 -9.45
N GLN A 425 21.75 13.25 -9.47
CA GLN A 425 22.56 12.74 -10.57
C GLN A 425 22.46 11.22 -10.70
N GLU A 426 22.51 10.49 -9.58
CA GLU A 426 22.32 9.03 -9.56
C GLU A 426 20.93 8.62 -10.04
N LEU A 427 19.88 9.33 -9.60
CA LEU A 427 18.51 9.14 -10.09
C LEU A 427 18.40 9.39 -11.61
N LEU A 428 19.03 10.46 -12.11
CA LEU A 428 19.06 10.77 -13.55
C LEU A 428 19.82 9.74 -14.38
N ALA A 429 20.74 8.98 -13.78
CA ALA A 429 21.43 7.86 -14.43
C ALA A 429 20.53 6.61 -14.59
N THR A 430 19.45 6.50 -13.81
CA THR A 430 18.52 5.37 -13.92
C THR A 430 17.65 5.42 -15.18
N SER A 431 17.16 4.26 -15.63
CA SER A 431 16.12 4.13 -16.67
C SER A 431 14.70 4.24 -16.10
N VAL A 432 14.54 4.00 -14.80
CA VAL A 432 13.26 4.01 -14.10
C VAL A 432 12.79 5.42 -13.74
N LEU A 433 11.50 5.56 -13.42
CA LEU A 433 10.86 6.83 -13.03
C LEU A 433 11.04 7.93 -14.07
N GLY A 434 10.93 7.60 -15.36
CA GLY A 434 11.05 8.56 -16.47
C GLY A 434 10.21 9.83 -16.28
N HIS A 435 8.99 9.68 -15.77
CA HIS A 435 8.07 10.79 -15.45
C HIS A 435 8.58 11.77 -14.37
N LYS A 436 9.61 11.42 -13.59
CA LYS A 436 10.23 12.30 -12.59
C LYS A 436 11.45 13.07 -13.11
N ARG A 437 11.96 12.73 -14.30
CA ARG A 437 13.22 13.31 -14.82
C ARG A 437 13.16 14.83 -14.92
N GLY A 438 12.06 15.40 -15.40
CA GLY A 438 11.90 16.86 -15.48
C GLY A 438 11.89 17.53 -14.11
N SER A 439 11.19 16.95 -13.13
CA SER A 439 11.24 17.37 -11.73
C SER A 439 12.65 17.28 -11.15
N TRP A 440 13.39 16.20 -11.42
CA TRP A 440 14.76 16.02 -10.92
C TRP A 440 15.73 17.05 -11.53
N TYR A 441 15.69 17.27 -12.85
CA TYR A 441 16.47 18.33 -13.49
C TYR A 441 16.12 19.71 -12.92
N THR A 442 14.83 19.98 -12.68
CA THR A 442 14.38 21.23 -12.09
C THR A 442 14.94 21.42 -10.68
N ARG A 443 14.86 20.39 -9.82
CA ARG A 443 15.45 20.43 -8.47
C ARG A 443 16.98 20.57 -8.52
N LEU A 444 17.65 19.84 -9.41
CA LEU A 444 19.10 19.91 -9.60
C LEU A 444 19.54 21.33 -9.99
N ALA A 445 18.86 21.96 -10.95
CA ALA A 445 19.12 23.33 -11.36
C ALA A 445 18.82 24.34 -10.23
N ILE A 446 17.72 24.16 -9.47
CA ILE A 446 17.42 24.99 -8.28
C ILE A 446 18.54 24.91 -7.26
N ASN A 447 19.00 23.69 -6.95
CA ASN A 447 20.00 23.47 -5.92
C ASN A 447 21.35 24.09 -6.32
N LEU A 448 21.75 23.95 -7.59
CA LEU A 448 22.94 24.61 -8.13
C LEU A 448 22.83 26.15 -8.10
N GLU A 449 21.72 26.71 -8.59
CA GLU A 449 21.52 28.17 -8.68
C GLU A 449 21.41 28.81 -7.29
N MET A 450 20.48 28.32 -6.46
CA MET A 450 20.07 28.98 -5.23
C MET A 450 20.95 28.63 -4.04
N HIS A 451 21.43 27.39 -3.96
CA HIS A 451 22.10 26.86 -2.77
C HIS A 451 23.62 26.74 -2.96
N MET A 452 24.08 26.22 -4.10
CA MET A 452 25.52 26.14 -4.41
C MET A 452 26.11 27.42 -5.02
N LYS A 453 25.25 28.36 -5.44
CA LYS A 453 25.65 29.61 -6.11
C LYS A 453 26.45 29.36 -7.40
N GLN A 454 26.08 28.33 -8.15
CA GLN A 454 26.69 27.92 -9.42
C GLN A 454 25.66 28.09 -10.57
N PRO A 455 25.35 29.33 -11.00
CA PRO A 455 24.35 29.59 -12.03
C PRO A 455 24.78 29.09 -13.43
N THR A 456 26.08 29.01 -13.70
CA THR A 456 26.62 28.44 -14.94
C THR A 456 26.30 26.95 -15.05
N ASP A 457 26.51 26.21 -13.95
CA ASP A 457 26.26 24.78 -13.90
C ASP A 457 24.76 24.50 -13.92
N ALA A 458 23.97 25.33 -13.21
CA ALA A 458 22.50 25.27 -13.28
C ALA A 458 21.98 25.47 -14.72
N ARG A 459 22.60 26.36 -15.50
CA ARG A 459 22.26 26.56 -16.91
C ARG A 459 22.64 25.34 -17.76
N ALA A 460 23.84 24.79 -17.59
CA ALA A 460 24.27 23.58 -18.29
C ALA A 460 23.37 22.37 -17.99
N VAL A 461 22.88 22.26 -16.75
CA VAL A 461 21.86 21.27 -16.38
C VAL A 461 20.55 21.49 -17.14
N CYS A 462 20.10 22.74 -17.29
CA CYS A 462 18.90 23.04 -18.09
C CYS A 462 19.12 22.68 -19.57
N ASP A 463 20.28 22.97 -20.14
CA ASP A 463 20.61 22.60 -21.53
C ASP A 463 20.57 21.08 -21.74
N THR A 464 21.14 20.33 -20.78
CA THR A 464 21.09 18.86 -20.76
C THR A 464 19.65 18.36 -20.68
N ALA A 465 18.84 18.95 -19.80
CA ALA A 465 17.44 18.57 -19.62
C ALA A 465 16.58 18.84 -20.87
N LEU A 466 16.83 19.96 -21.55
CA LEU A 466 16.15 20.29 -22.80
C LEU A 466 16.58 19.38 -23.95
N SER A 467 17.78 18.80 -23.89
CA SER A 467 18.27 17.84 -24.87
C SER A 467 17.86 16.40 -24.58
N ASP A 468 17.39 16.08 -23.36
CA ASP A 468 16.95 14.74 -22.97
C ASP A 468 15.54 14.43 -23.52
N PRO A 469 15.40 13.46 -24.45
CA PRO A 469 14.10 13.11 -25.04
C PRO A 469 13.15 12.45 -24.03
N ARG A 470 13.64 11.99 -22.88
CA ARG A 470 12.83 11.34 -21.84
C ARG A 470 12.18 12.34 -20.87
N VAL A 471 12.49 13.63 -20.98
CA VAL A 471 11.85 14.67 -20.16
C VAL A 471 10.44 14.91 -20.68
N PHE A 472 9.46 14.75 -19.79
CA PHE A 472 8.05 14.87 -20.13
C PHE A 472 7.73 16.28 -20.66
N PRO A 473 6.91 16.43 -21.71
CA PRO A 473 6.68 17.74 -22.36
C PRO A 473 6.21 18.85 -21.39
N ALA A 474 5.39 18.50 -20.41
CA ALA A 474 4.91 19.45 -19.40
C ALA A 474 6.04 20.08 -18.58
N ASP A 475 7.07 19.30 -18.24
CA ASP A 475 8.20 19.77 -17.43
C ASP A 475 9.18 20.66 -18.22
N ARG A 476 9.17 20.54 -19.57
CA ARG A 476 10.09 21.29 -20.44
C ARG A 476 9.85 22.79 -20.35
N MET A 477 8.61 23.22 -20.13
CA MET A 477 8.29 24.64 -20.06
C MET A 477 8.96 25.33 -18.87
N ASP A 478 8.95 24.69 -17.70
CA ASP A 478 9.58 25.23 -16.50
C ASP A 478 11.12 25.25 -16.62
N LEU A 479 11.70 24.24 -17.26
CA LEU A 479 13.12 24.21 -17.60
C LEU A 479 13.49 25.32 -18.60
N LEU A 480 12.68 25.55 -19.64
CA LEU A 480 12.88 26.65 -20.60
C LEU A 480 12.82 28.02 -19.94
N ARG A 481 11.83 28.25 -19.06
CA ARG A 481 11.69 29.49 -18.29
C ARG A 481 12.93 29.75 -17.44
N ARG A 482 13.42 28.72 -16.73
CA ARG A 482 14.64 28.82 -15.92
C ARG A 482 15.89 29.07 -16.77
N HIS A 483 16.08 28.32 -17.85
CA HIS A 483 17.20 28.52 -18.77
C HIS A 483 17.26 29.97 -19.29
N ARG A 484 16.12 30.53 -19.72
CA ARG A 484 16.03 31.93 -20.17
C ARG A 484 16.36 32.93 -19.07
N ARG A 485 15.90 32.69 -17.83
CA ARG A 485 16.22 33.55 -16.69
C ARG A 485 17.71 33.53 -16.38
N LEU A 486 18.33 32.35 -16.38
CA LEU A 486 19.78 32.17 -16.16
C LEU A 486 20.65 32.73 -17.31
N ALA A 487 20.10 32.82 -18.52
CA ALA A 487 20.79 33.38 -19.68
C ALA A 487 20.78 34.92 -19.73
N LYS A 488 19.87 35.58 -19.01
CA LYS A 488 19.76 37.05 -18.97
C LYS A 488 20.60 37.65 -17.85
N THR A 489 21.37 38.69 -18.15
CA THR A 489 21.87 39.65 -17.15
C THR A 489 20.70 40.52 -16.69
N PRO A 490 20.51 40.78 -15.38
CA PRO A 490 19.35 41.53 -14.90
C PRO A 490 19.34 42.94 -15.50
N THR A 491 18.38 43.20 -16.38
CA THR A 491 18.07 44.54 -16.90
C THR A 491 16.61 44.84 -16.62
N THR A 492 16.36 46.08 -16.25
CA THR A 492 15.23 46.63 -15.48
C THR A 492 13.87 46.63 -16.19
N GLU A 493 13.67 45.81 -17.22
CA GLU A 493 12.42 45.76 -17.99
C GLU A 493 11.90 44.32 -18.09
N ASP A 494 11.46 43.78 -16.94
CA ASP A 494 10.73 42.52 -16.89
C ASP A 494 9.28 42.75 -17.37
N LYS A 495 9.10 42.73 -18.70
CA LYS A 495 7.78 42.44 -19.27
C LYS A 495 7.58 40.93 -19.25
N GLU A 496 6.59 40.48 -18.48
CA GLU A 496 6.07 39.12 -18.49
C GLU A 496 5.92 38.64 -19.94
N VAL A 497 6.70 37.62 -20.31
CA VAL A 497 6.57 36.99 -21.61
C VAL A 497 5.30 36.16 -21.57
N VAL A 498 4.26 36.68 -22.22
CA VAL A 498 3.00 35.98 -22.50
C VAL A 498 3.31 34.66 -23.19
N VAL A 499 2.90 33.55 -22.58
CA VAL A 499 2.93 32.22 -23.18
C VAL A 499 1.69 32.06 -24.06
N GLU A 500 1.88 31.47 -25.24
CA GLU A 500 0.81 31.05 -26.16
C GLU A 500 -0.25 30.22 -25.41
N GLY A 501 -1.50 30.68 -25.43
CA GLY A 501 -2.63 30.07 -24.70
C GLY A 501 -3.09 30.86 -23.47
N CYS A 502 -3.28 32.18 -23.61
CA CYS A 502 -3.92 32.98 -22.56
C CYS A 502 -5.40 32.55 -22.45
N TYR A 503 -5.70 31.66 -21.50
CA TYR A 503 -7.08 31.34 -21.16
C TYR A 503 -7.75 32.59 -20.55
N PRO A 504 -9.06 32.80 -20.76
CA PRO A 504 -9.77 33.89 -20.12
C PRO A 504 -9.66 33.74 -18.60
N THR A 505 -9.01 34.70 -17.94
CA THR A 505 -8.92 34.75 -16.48
C THR A 505 -10.11 35.52 -15.94
N HIS A 506 -10.89 34.89 -15.07
CA HIS A 506 -11.96 35.52 -14.32
C HIS A 506 -11.54 35.66 -12.85
N THR A 507 -11.67 36.86 -12.31
CA THR A 507 -11.36 37.14 -10.91
C THR A 507 -12.66 37.29 -10.13
N ILE A 508 -12.76 36.57 -9.01
CA ILE A 508 -13.83 36.74 -8.03
C ILE A 508 -13.23 37.21 -6.72
N ASP A 509 -13.92 38.12 -6.04
CA ASP A 509 -13.51 38.58 -4.71
C ASP A 509 -14.10 37.69 -3.62
N GLY A 510 -13.30 37.36 -2.61
CA GLY A 510 -13.71 36.55 -1.46
C GLY A 510 -13.18 37.13 -0.14
N ARG A 511 -13.99 37.09 0.92
CA ARG A 511 -13.60 37.53 2.28
C ARG A 511 -12.84 36.39 2.98
N PRO A 512 -11.52 36.50 3.25
CA PRO A 512 -10.74 35.41 3.83
C PRO A 512 -11.01 35.25 5.34
N LEU A 513 -11.05 34.01 5.82
CA LEU A 513 -11.16 33.65 7.24
C LEU A 513 -9.80 33.37 7.89
N ASN A 514 -8.82 32.91 7.12
CA ASN A 514 -7.46 32.66 7.58
C ASN A 514 -6.41 33.16 6.57
N ARG A 515 -5.20 33.45 7.06
CA ARG A 515 -4.05 33.94 6.28
C ARG A 515 -2.72 33.32 6.71
N ALA A 516 -2.74 32.29 7.56
CA ALA A 516 -1.52 31.64 8.02
C ALA A 516 -0.88 30.79 6.91
N VAL A 517 0.43 30.92 6.75
CA VAL A 517 1.21 30.13 5.79
C VAL A 517 1.14 28.64 6.18
N GLY A 518 0.78 27.78 5.23
CA GLY A 518 0.68 26.33 5.43
C GLY A 518 -0.70 25.82 5.84
N GLU A 519 -1.68 26.71 6.03
CA GLU A 519 -3.08 26.31 6.23
C GLU A 519 -3.85 26.33 4.91
N LYS A 520 -4.87 25.47 4.79
CA LYS A 520 -5.83 25.55 3.67
C LYS A 520 -6.62 26.85 3.81
N SER A 521 -6.65 27.65 2.74
CA SER A 521 -7.40 28.90 2.70
C SER A 521 -8.90 28.67 2.82
N ARG A 522 -9.56 29.44 3.69
CA ARG A 522 -11.00 29.45 3.91
C ARG A 522 -11.57 30.84 3.72
N PHE A 523 -12.80 30.91 3.26
CA PHE A 523 -13.50 32.15 2.92
C PHE A 523 -14.91 32.16 3.53
N ILE A 524 -15.50 33.35 3.65
CA ILE A 524 -16.92 33.51 3.96
C ILE A 524 -17.70 33.37 2.65
N GLY A 525 -18.61 32.40 2.60
CA GLY A 525 -19.49 32.11 1.48
C GLY A 525 -20.55 33.19 1.24
N TYR A 526 -21.30 33.05 0.15
CA TYR A 526 -22.45 33.90 -0.18
C TYR A 526 -23.63 33.67 0.77
N ASP A 527 -23.63 32.55 1.48
CA ASP A 527 -24.54 32.11 2.54
C ASP A 527 -24.00 32.42 3.96
N ASP A 528 -22.91 33.19 4.05
CA ASP A 528 -22.18 33.52 5.29
C ASP A 528 -21.52 32.32 6.02
N ASP A 529 -21.48 31.14 5.40
CA ASP A 529 -20.79 29.95 5.93
C ASP A 529 -19.29 29.93 5.63
N SER A 530 -18.53 29.14 6.40
CA SER A 530 -17.10 28.92 6.15
C SER A 530 -16.87 27.92 5.01
N VAL A 531 -16.32 28.38 3.89
CA VAL A 531 -16.15 27.58 2.67
C VAL A 531 -14.70 27.51 2.19
N THR A 532 -14.38 26.51 1.34
CA THR A 532 -13.11 26.45 0.60
C THR A 532 -13.14 27.38 -0.61
N VAL A 533 -11.99 27.55 -1.28
CA VAL A 533 -11.89 28.35 -2.52
C VAL A 533 -12.84 27.81 -3.59
N GLU A 534 -12.85 26.49 -3.78
CA GLU A 534 -13.61 25.82 -4.83
C GLU A 534 -15.11 25.89 -4.56
N ALA A 535 -15.52 25.75 -3.30
CA ALA A 535 -16.91 25.94 -2.89
C ALA A 535 -17.38 27.39 -3.10
N LEU A 536 -16.54 28.39 -2.82
CA LEU A 536 -16.84 29.79 -3.10
C LEU A 536 -17.05 30.05 -4.60
N VAL A 537 -16.18 29.48 -5.45
CA VAL A 537 -16.31 29.55 -6.91
C VAL A 537 -17.63 28.91 -7.38
N LEU A 538 -17.99 27.75 -6.83
CA LEU A 538 -19.26 27.09 -7.15
C LEU A 538 -20.47 27.94 -6.77
N GLN A 539 -20.46 28.58 -5.59
CA GLN A 539 -21.53 29.50 -5.17
C GLN A 539 -21.65 30.70 -6.13
N HIS A 540 -20.52 31.28 -6.54
CA HIS A 540 -20.49 32.39 -7.50
C HIS A 540 -21.16 32.01 -8.84
N TYR A 541 -20.74 30.92 -9.47
CA TYR A 541 -21.33 30.48 -10.74
C TYR A 541 -22.77 30.00 -10.58
N LYS A 542 -23.14 29.40 -9.44
CA LYS A 542 -24.53 29.06 -9.12
C LYS A 542 -25.44 30.30 -9.09
N SER A 543 -24.94 31.43 -8.57
CA SER A 543 -25.68 32.70 -8.58
C SER A 543 -25.98 33.23 -10.00
N GLN A 544 -25.19 32.79 -10.99
CA GLN A 544 -25.37 33.11 -12.41
C GLN A 544 -26.18 32.04 -13.16
N GLY A 545 -26.75 31.05 -12.47
CA GLY A 545 -27.58 29.99 -13.06
C GLY A 545 -26.81 28.76 -13.55
N TRP A 546 -25.53 28.61 -13.21
CA TRP A 546 -24.74 27.43 -13.57
C TRP A 546 -24.90 26.29 -12.55
N HIS A 547 -24.73 25.06 -13.03
CA HIS A 547 -24.58 23.87 -12.20
C HIS A 547 -23.15 23.36 -12.32
N GLY A 548 -22.54 22.97 -11.20
CA GLY A 548 -21.17 22.49 -11.17
C GLY A 548 -20.88 21.62 -9.96
N ALA A 549 -19.82 20.82 -10.08
CA ALA A 549 -19.25 20.01 -9.02
C ALA A 549 -17.74 20.24 -8.98
N HIS A 550 -17.16 20.14 -7.79
CA HIS A 550 -15.71 20.15 -7.62
C HIS A 550 -15.22 18.73 -7.30
N ASP A 551 -14.52 18.11 -8.25
CA ASP A 551 -14.13 16.71 -8.17
C ASP A 551 -12.73 16.41 -8.75
N GLU A 552 -11.94 17.46 -9.04
CA GLU A 552 -10.58 17.35 -9.58
C GLU A 552 -10.50 16.46 -10.84
N GLY A 553 -11.57 16.42 -11.64
CA GLY A 553 -11.66 15.62 -12.87
C GLY A 553 -12.10 14.17 -12.66
N ALA A 554 -12.61 13.80 -11.48
CA ALA A 554 -13.15 12.46 -11.23
C ALA A 554 -14.30 12.14 -12.20
N SER A 555 -15.25 13.05 -12.43
CA SER A 555 -16.36 12.81 -13.38
C SER A 555 -15.86 12.55 -14.79
N PHE A 556 -14.82 13.27 -15.26
CA PHE A 556 -14.22 13.02 -16.57
C PHE A 556 -13.55 11.64 -16.64
N ARG A 557 -12.87 11.22 -15.57
CA ARG A 557 -12.24 9.89 -15.48
C ARG A 557 -13.30 8.78 -15.46
N SER A 558 -14.40 8.95 -14.71
CA SER A 558 -15.53 8.01 -14.70
C SER A 558 -16.20 7.92 -16.06
N LEU A 559 -16.45 9.05 -16.73
CA LEU A 559 -16.99 9.07 -18.09
C LEU A 559 -16.07 8.32 -19.07
N LEU A 560 -14.75 8.54 -18.99
CA LEU A 560 -13.79 7.81 -19.80
C LEU A 560 -13.85 6.30 -19.52
N GLY A 561 -13.95 5.90 -18.25
CA GLY A 561 -14.11 4.50 -17.84
C GLY A 561 -15.37 3.85 -18.42
N LEU A 562 -16.51 4.54 -18.40
CA LEU A 562 -17.77 4.05 -18.95
C LEU A 562 -17.77 3.97 -20.48
N LEU A 563 -17.08 4.89 -21.16
CA LEU A 563 -16.99 4.91 -22.62
C LEU A 563 -15.97 3.91 -23.17
N LEU A 564 -14.90 3.64 -22.42
CA LEU A 564 -13.83 2.73 -22.83
C LEU A 564 -13.86 1.39 -22.09
N TRP A 565 -14.92 1.06 -21.37
CA TRP A 565 -14.97 -0.15 -20.53
C TRP A 565 -14.55 -1.42 -21.28
N ASP A 566 -15.20 -1.69 -22.41
CA ASP A 566 -14.89 -2.86 -23.25
C ASP A 566 -13.48 -2.82 -23.84
N VAL A 567 -12.95 -1.62 -24.07
CA VAL A 567 -11.59 -1.40 -24.60
C VAL A 567 -10.53 -1.64 -23.51
N MET A 568 -10.81 -1.19 -22.28
CA MET A 568 -9.91 -1.36 -21.14
C MET A 568 -9.68 -2.84 -20.81
N PHE A 569 -10.73 -3.66 -20.86
CA PHE A 569 -10.71 -5.07 -20.48
C PHE A 569 -10.62 -6.04 -21.68
N LEU A 570 -10.07 -5.58 -22.81
CA LEU A 570 -9.75 -6.46 -23.94
C LEU A 570 -8.79 -7.59 -23.51
N ASN A 571 -9.12 -8.82 -23.89
CA ASN A 571 -8.38 -10.03 -23.52
C ASN A 571 -7.14 -10.30 -24.39
N ASP A 572 -6.99 -9.62 -25.53
CA ASP A 572 -5.93 -9.85 -26.52
C ASP A 572 -4.67 -9.02 -26.29
N VAL A 573 -4.68 -8.10 -25.32
CA VAL A 573 -3.50 -7.32 -24.95
C VAL A 573 -2.61 -8.15 -24.01
N PRO A 574 -1.37 -8.48 -24.40
CA PRO A 574 -0.54 -9.39 -23.63
C PRO A 574 -0.06 -8.78 -22.32
N ASP A 575 0.04 -9.61 -21.28
CA ASP A 575 0.69 -9.33 -19.99
C ASP A 575 0.07 -8.22 -19.13
N VAL A 576 -0.97 -7.52 -19.58
CA VAL A 576 -1.60 -6.40 -18.82
C VAL A 576 -2.48 -6.88 -17.65
N PHE A 577 -2.87 -8.15 -17.64
CA PHE A 577 -3.52 -8.84 -16.52
C PHE A 577 -2.64 -10.01 -16.08
N GLN A 578 -2.14 -9.97 -14.85
CA GLN A 578 -1.20 -10.93 -14.25
C GLN A 578 -1.81 -11.62 -13.03
N THR A 579 -2.82 -11.02 -12.40
CA THR A 579 -3.52 -11.56 -11.23
C THR A 579 -5.03 -11.38 -11.38
N PRO A 580 -5.87 -12.22 -10.73
CA PRO A 580 -7.33 -12.11 -10.81
C PRO A 580 -7.88 -10.88 -10.06
N PHE A 581 -7.05 -10.24 -9.22
CA PHE A 581 -7.44 -9.09 -8.41
C PHE A 581 -6.86 -7.80 -8.98
N GLN A 582 -7.18 -7.51 -10.24
CA GLN A 582 -6.84 -6.26 -10.90
C GLN A 582 -8.08 -5.44 -11.18
N SER A 583 -8.10 -4.18 -10.71
CA SER A 583 -9.15 -3.21 -11.03
C SER A 583 -8.97 -2.54 -12.39
N ARG A 584 -7.80 -2.69 -13.02
CA ARG A 584 -7.45 -2.16 -14.35
C ARG A 584 -6.31 -2.95 -14.99
N PRO A 585 -6.14 -2.86 -16.31
CA PRO A 585 -4.92 -3.34 -16.95
C PRO A 585 -3.69 -2.54 -16.47
N LEU A 586 -2.55 -3.20 -16.35
CA LEU A 586 -1.32 -2.62 -15.78
C LEU A 586 -0.77 -1.44 -16.60
N ASP A 587 -1.05 -1.39 -17.89
CA ASP A 587 -0.63 -0.31 -18.77
C ASP A 587 -1.53 0.93 -18.72
N MET A 588 -2.69 0.86 -18.06
CA MET A 588 -3.56 2.02 -17.83
C MET A 588 -3.03 2.87 -16.68
N ASP A 589 -1.94 3.56 -16.92
CA ASP A 589 -1.31 4.52 -16.03
C ASP A 589 -0.76 5.68 -16.86
N MET A 590 -0.77 6.90 -16.30
CA MET A 590 -0.22 8.08 -16.99
C MET A 590 1.21 7.84 -17.49
N ARG A 591 2.00 7.04 -16.77
CA ARG A 591 3.39 6.70 -17.14
C ARG A 591 3.50 5.89 -18.43
N TYR A 592 2.44 5.18 -18.82
CA TYR A 592 2.42 4.23 -19.93
C TYR A 592 1.27 4.52 -20.91
N SER A 593 0.77 5.76 -20.94
CA SER A 593 -0.35 6.18 -21.79
C SER A 593 -0.15 5.84 -23.27
N ASP A 594 1.07 6.02 -23.77
CA ASP A 594 1.40 5.72 -25.16
C ASP A 594 1.30 4.22 -25.45
N HIS A 595 1.73 3.38 -24.50
CA HIS A 595 1.57 1.93 -24.62
C HIS A 595 0.09 1.55 -24.61
N PHE A 596 -0.68 2.06 -23.64
CA PHE A 596 -2.11 1.78 -23.52
C PHE A 596 -2.87 2.12 -24.80
N TYR A 597 -2.63 3.32 -25.35
CA TYR A 597 -3.27 3.77 -26.59
C TYR A 597 -2.81 2.91 -27.77
N ASN A 598 -1.50 2.74 -27.98
CA ASN A 598 -0.98 2.03 -29.15
C ASN A 598 -1.41 0.55 -29.18
N ALA A 599 -1.50 -0.10 -28.02
CA ALA A 599 -1.98 -1.48 -27.91
C ALA A 599 -3.47 -1.63 -28.25
N ARG A 600 -4.24 -0.54 -28.23
CA ARG A 600 -5.70 -0.53 -28.42
C ARG A 600 -6.17 0.49 -29.45
N ALA A 601 -5.28 1.00 -30.30
CA ALA A 601 -5.51 2.20 -31.11
C ALA A 601 -6.76 2.05 -31.99
N ALA A 602 -6.91 0.93 -32.69
CA ALA A 602 -8.07 0.67 -33.54
C ALA A 602 -9.39 0.68 -32.76
N ALA A 603 -9.42 0.09 -31.55
CA ALA A 603 -10.62 0.05 -30.71
C ALA A 603 -10.95 1.43 -30.10
N ILE A 604 -9.93 2.16 -29.66
CA ILE A 604 -10.08 3.53 -29.16
C ILE A 604 -10.56 4.46 -30.28
N ASP A 605 -9.97 4.38 -31.47
CA ASP A 605 -10.35 5.22 -32.60
C ASP A 605 -11.79 4.94 -33.04
N ALA A 606 -12.23 3.67 -33.01
CA ALA A 606 -13.62 3.31 -33.26
C ALA A 606 -14.58 3.93 -32.24
N VAL A 607 -14.21 3.93 -30.95
CA VAL A 607 -14.97 4.63 -29.90
C VAL A 607 -15.03 6.13 -30.17
N VAL A 608 -13.91 6.76 -30.53
CA VAL A 608 -13.87 8.19 -30.86
C VAL A 608 -14.75 8.52 -32.09
N MET A 609 -14.75 7.66 -33.12
CA MET A 609 -15.64 7.83 -34.27
C MET A 609 -17.11 7.69 -33.88
N LYS A 610 -17.45 6.70 -33.04
CA LYS A 610 -18.82 6.53 -32.51
C LYS A 610 -19.25 7.74 -31.70
N LEU A 611 -18.39 8.27 -30.83
CA LEU A 611 -18.62 9.49 -30.06
C LEU A 611 -18.94 10.70 -30.95
N ARG A 612 -18.20 10.89 -32.05
CA ARG A 612 -18.45 11.98 -33.01
C ARG A 612 -19.78 11.85 -33.76
N ALA A 613 -20.25 10.62 -33.97
CA ALA A 613 -21.49 10.34 -34.70
C ALA A 613 -22.73 10.27 -33.81
N SER A 614 -22.58 10.15 -32.49
CA SER A 614 -23.68 9.92 -31.56
C SER A 614 -24.43 11.21 -31.23
N SER A 615 -25.75 11.15 -31.17
CA SER A 615 -26.53 12.23 -30.56
C SER A 615 -26.36 12.23 -29.03
N ALA A 616 -26.75 13.32 -28.37
CA ALA A 616 -26.71 13.39 -26.91
C ALA A 616 -27.56 12.29 -26.26
N LEU A 617 -28.72 11.95 -26.86
CA LEU A 617 -29.60 10.89 -26.36
C LEU A 617 -28.93 9.51 -26.47
N ASP A 618 -28.30 9.23 -27.61
CA ASP A 618 -27.60 7.95 -27.84
C ASP A 618 -26.41 7.80 -26.90
N LEU A 619 -25.69 8.89 -26.64
CA LEU A 619 -24.58 8.91 -25.70
C LEU A 619 -25.05 8.61 -24.27
N CYS A 620 -26.15 9.24 -23.82
CA CYS A 620 -26.74 8.94 -22.51
C CYS A 620 -27.20 7.48 -22.40
N ALA A 621 -27.86 6.94 -23.45
CA ALA A 621 -28.29 5.55 -23.47
C ALA A 621 -27.10 4.58 -23.40
N TRP A 622 -26.02 4.87 -24.13
CA TRP A 622 -24.81 4.06 -24.09
C TRP A 622 -24.15 4.09 -22.71
N ILE A 623 -23.92 5.27 -22.12
CA ILE A 623 -23.32 5.40 -20.79
C ILE A 623 -24.18 4.68 -19.73
N ALA A 624 -25.51 4.84 -19.79
CA ALA A 624 -26.42 4.16 -18.87
C ALA A 624 -26.36 2.63 -19.03
N ALA A 625 -26.26 2.12 -20.25
CA ALA A 625 -26.13 0.69 -20.50
C ALA A 625 -24.83 0.14 -19.89
N THR A 626 -23.69 0.81 -20.09
CA THR A 626 -22.42 0.40 -19.46
C THR A 626 -22.52 0.45 -17.94
N TRP A 627 -23.07 1.53 -17.38
CA TRP A 627 -23.28 1.67 -15.94
C TRP A 627 -24.08 0.51 -15.37
N HIS A 628 -25.26 0.21 -15.94
CA HIS A 628 -26.09 -0.88 -15.45
C HIS A 628 -25.44 -2.26 -15.58
N ALA A 629 -24.57 -2.48 -16.57
CA ALA A 629 -23.83 -3.72 -16.74
C ALA A 629 -22.69 -3.89 -15.71
N HIS A 630 -22.13 -2.79 -15.20
CA HIS A 630 -20.87 -2.80 -14.43
C HIS A 630 -20.90 -2.09 -13.08
N GLN A 631 -22.02 -1.51 -12.64
CA GLN A 631 -22.14 -0.77 -11.37
C GLN A 631 -21.73 -1.56 -10.12
N ASP A 632 -21.81 -2.89 -10.17
CA ASP A 632 -21.40 -3.78 -9.07
C ASP A 632 -19.93 -4.24 -9.18
N GLN A 633 -19.18 -3.69 -10.14
CA GLN A 633 -17.76 -3.99 -10.35
C GLN A 633 -16.85 -2.85 -9.85
N TYR A 634 -15.65 -3.22 -9.40
CA TYR A 634 -14.67 -2.30 -8.81
C TYR A 634 -14.29 -1.23 -9.82
N GLU A 635 -14.82 -0.02 -9.64
CA GLU A 635 -14.38 1.18 -10.34
C GLU A 635 -13.25 1.88 -9.58
N ILE A 636 -12.39 2.56 -10.34
CA ILE A 636 -11.30 3.37 -9.80
C ILE A 636 -11.85 4.77 -9.48
N GLY A 637 -11.55 5.27 -8.28
CA GLY A 637 -11.55 6.70 -7.95
C GLY A 637 -10.23 7.39 -8.29
#